data_AF-A0A2A2L8X9-F1
#
_entry.id   AF-A0A2A2L8X9-F1
#
_cell.length_a   1.000
_cell.length_b   1.000
_cell.length_c   1.000
_cell.angle_alpha   90.00
_cell.angle_beta   90.00
_cell.angle_gamma   90.00
#
_symmetry.space_group_name_H-M   'P 1'
#
loop_
_entity.id
_entity.type
_entity.pdbx_description
1 polymer ?
#
loop_
_entity_poly.entity_id
_entity_poly.type
_entity_poly.pdbx_seq_one_letter_code
_entity_poly.pdbx_strand_id
1 'polypeptide(L)'
;MKRAAEGIGGSQRGQSGQSGQDMGLQEDGHNRQRNEAGMELNGSRPVKRPAYDNSSGSDPNHQNQNRPFSMAQNQAAINGRATSQSPILQNQLHQEKVIILDFGAQYGKVIDRRVRELNVLSEMLPLATTAQQIQAMGNVKAIVISGGPNSVYAPGAPSIDPSILELNLPILGICYGFQLLNQLGGGGVAREEIREDGQTSVQIDNGCPLFEGLGTFEKVLLTHGDSVTSITVAPGYEIVASSGPHVAGIADVTNNRYGVQFHPEVDLTANGRLMFQNFLFKIAKLLVMVSGGVDSTVCAALLHKALGPKKVTAVHIDNGFMRLDESEAVVRSLNAIQLNVYKYDFSQFFLNNTESGSPEDAIKLDQAVQPEKKRHIIGNAFIRAKDLVMKELRLNQAEYFFAQGTLRPDLIESASSLASGHADTIKTHHNDTALVRELRAQGRVIEPLKDFHKDEVRELGRDLGLPSEIVQRHPFPGPGLAIRIICAEKPYRCGSFDMIQSHLNILTNLAANPASEVELKVKQKMISALTDAQCDLLMRSSSVISITTTLLPIQSVGVQGDSRSYSYVAGLSTDARPIPWEMLFTYASIIPKLIHHINRIVYIFGSPVQAPVDAITVTRLNRRTVEKLQLADKCATDVLFGRNEEGRRDERLNDCSRVVQQMPVVMIPVDFDIADQSSSYRHSFVLRPFITNDFMTGLAAVPGKHIPEKTVQEMTSRILRNVRGTSRIMLDLTGKPPGTTEWE
;
A
#
# COMPACT_ATOMS: atom_id res chain seq x y z
N MET A 1 -38.14 -17.67 33.36
CA MET A 1 -39.18 -18.63 33.80
C MET A 1 -39.78 -19.30 32.57
N LYS A 2 -40.24 -20.54 32.77
CA LYS A 2 -40.52 -21.62 31.81
C LYS A 2 -41.80 -21.46 30.96
N ARG A 3 -41.73 -22.04 29.75
CA ARG A 3 -42.60 -23.10 29.15
C ARG A 3 -43.76 -22.79 28.18
N ALA A 4 -43.79 -23.72 27.20
CA ALA A 4 -44.90 -24.39 26.48
C ALA A 4 -45.48 -23.66 25.25
N ALA A 5 -45.42 -24.15 24.00
CA ALA A 5 -45.58 -25.48 23.38
C ALA A 5 -47.04 -25.92 23.17
N GLU A 6 -47.41 -26.08 21.88
CA GLU A 6 -48.09 -27.22 21.23
C GLU A 6 -49.08 -26.78 20.13
N GLY A 7 -49.06 -27.52 19.01
CA GLY A 7 -49.88 -27.29 17.82
C GLY A 7 -50.87 -28.42 17.56
N ILE A 8 -51.57 -28.34 16.41
CA ILE A 8 -52.42 -29.34 15.72
C ILE A 8 -52.40 -28.85 14.24
N GLY A 9 -52.24 -29.60 13.14
CA GLY A 9 -52.41 -31.01 12.82
C GLY A 9 -53.51 -31.18 11.75
N GLY A 10 -53.21 -31.76 10.56
CA GLY A 10 -54.25 -32.46 9.76
C GLY A 10 -54.35 -32.25 8.23
N SER A 11 -53.51 -32.95 7.46
CA SER A 11 -53.71 -33.73 6.21
C SER A 11 -54.91 -33.54 5.24
N GLN A 12 -54.65 -33.66 3.92
CA GLN A 12 -55.16 -34.77 3.08
C GLN A 12 -54.40 -34.95 1.74
N ARG A 13 -54.49 -36.17 1.19
CA ARG A 13 -53.67 -36.86 0.16
C ARG A 13 -54.31 -36.88 -1.24
N GLY A 14 -53.49 -37.24 -2.24
CA GLY A 14 -53.85 -37.95 -3.48
C GLY A 14 -52.74 -37.81 -4.55
N GLN A 15 -51.72 -38.68 -4.66
CA GLN A 15 -51.60 -40.02 -5.29
C GLN A 15 -51.92 -40.15 -6.80
N SER A 16 -50.84 -40.44 -7.57
CA SER A 16 -50.61 -41.66 -8.40
C SER A 16 -50.53 -41.58 -9.94
N GLY A 17 -49.56 -42.35 -10.48
CA GLY A 17 -49.45 -42.86 -11.87
C GLY A 17 -48.18 -42.45 -12.62
N GLN A 18 -47.01 -43.12 -12.48
CA GLN A 18 -46.51 -44.32 -13.24
C GLN A 18 -46.39 -44.08 -14.78
N SER A 19 -45.36 -44.48 -15.54
CA SER A 19 -44.29 -45.48 -15.39
C SER A 19 -43.34 -45.51 -16.61
N GLY A 20 -42.04 -45.78 -16.37
CA GLY A 20 -41.23 -46.80 -17.08
C GLY A 20 -40.45 -46.35 -18.33
N GLN A 21 -39.24 -46.84 -18.65
CA GLN A 21 -38.44 -47.99 -18.20
C GLN A 21 -36.94 -47.77 -18.53
N ASP A 22 -36.11 -48.55 -17.84
CA ASP A 22 -34.67 -48.75 -17.98
C ASP A 22 -34.18 -49.19 -19.37
N MET A 23 -32.88 -49.01 -19.63
CA MET A 23 -31.93 -50.10 -19.90
C MET A 23 -30.50 -49.56 -20.03
N GLY A 24 -29.57 -50.21 -19.32
CA GLY A 24 -28.13 -49.97 -19.39
C GLY A 24 -27.39 -50.97 -20.28
N LEU A 25 -26.06 -51.02 -20.07
CA LEU A 25 -25.02 -51.85 -20.71
C LEU A 25 -24.46 -51.22 -22.01
N GLN A 26 -23.17 -51.27 -22.35
CA GLN A 26 -21.89 -51.67 -21.74
C GLN A 26 -20.79 -51.22 -22.73
N GLU A 27 -19.56 -51.15 -22.23
CA GLU A 27 -18.22 -51.21 -22.86
C GLU A 27 -18.10 -51.39 -24.39
N ASP A 28 -17.20 -50.61 -25.02
CA ASP A 28 -15.98 -51.17 -25.61
C ASP A 28 -14.99 -50.09 -26.09
N GLY A 29 -13.71 -50.34 -25.87
CA GLY A 29 -12.60 -49.50 -26.30
C GLY A 29 -12.07 -49.86 -27.67
N HIS A 30 -11.41 -48.91 -28.34
CA HIS A 30 -10.37 -49.22 -29.33
C HIS A 30 -9.39 -48.05 -29.52
N ASN A 31 -8.20 -48.24 -28.94
CA ASN A 31 -6.89 -48.18 -29.58
C ASN A 31 -6.81 -47.61 -31.01
N ARG A 32 -5.93 -46.61 -31.23
CA ARG A 32 -5.07 -46.57 -32.42
C ARG A 32 -3.81 -45.74 -32.19
N GLN A 33 -2.70 -46.46 -32.17
CA GLN A 33 -1.32 -46.01 -32.26
C GLN A 33 -0.89 -45.78 -33.72
N ARG A 34 0.14 -44.94 -33.88
CA ARG A 34 1.18 -44.88 -34.95
C ARG A 34 0.80 -44.33 -36.32
N ASN A 35 1.57 -43.32 -36.76
CA ASN A 35 2.57 -43.51 -37.82
C ASN A 35 3.68 -42.45 -37.74
N GLU A 36 4.91 -42.92 -37.52
CA GLU A 36 6.14 -42.28 -37.96
C GLU A 36 6.40 -42.70 -39.41
N ALA A 37 6.84 -41.77 -40.28
CA ALA A 37 7.73 -42.03 -41.41
C ALA A 37 8.27 -40.68 -41.92
N GLY A 38 9.59 -40.53 -41.94
CA GLY A 38 10.28 -39.35 -42.48
C GLY A 38 10.58 -39.44 -43.98
N MET A 39 11.09 -38.34 -44.56
CA MET A 39 12.27 -38.29 -45.44
C MET A 39 12.52 -36.87 -45.99
N GLU A 40 13.80 -36.49 -45.89
CA GLU A 40 14.63 -35.78 -46.89
C GLU A 40 14.48 -34.26 -47.21
N LEU A 41 15.48 -33.52 -46.70
CA LEU A 41 16.47 -32.68 -47.42
C LEU A 41 16.17 -32.23 -48.87
N ASN A 42 16.08 -30.91 -49.08
CA ASN A 42 17.02 -30.08 -49.87
C ASN A 42 16.37 -28.74 -50.26
N GLY A 43 17.13 -27.63 -50.21
CA GLY A 43 16.63 -26.35 -50.71
C GLY A 43 17.45 -25.13 -50.30
N SER A 44 18.65 -25.04 -50.85
CA SER A 44 19.67 -24.03 -50.63
C SER A 44 19.29 -22.59 -51.05
N ARG A 45 19.75 -21.62 -50.23
CA ARG A 45 20.42 -20.35 -50.63
C ARG A 45 19.56 -19.18 -51.21
N PRO A 46 20.08 -17.93 -51.33
CA PRO A 46 20.20 -16.93 -50.26
C PRO A 46 19.77 -15.49 -50.73
N VAL A 47 20.11 -14.45 -49.96
CA VAL A 47 20.64 -13.12 -50.41
C VAL A 47 19.84 -11.84 -50.03
N LYS A 48 20.64 -10.88 -49.53
CA LYS A 48 20.57 -9.40 -49.54
C LYS A 48 19.77 -8.67 -48.44
N ARG A 49 20.54 -8.02 -47.55
CA ARG A 49 20.31 -6.62 -47.16
C ARG A 49 21.55 -5.79 -47.53
N PRO A 50 21.39 -4.52 -47.94
CA PRO A 50 22.47 -3.74 -48.55
C PRO A 50 23.32 -3.00 -47.53
N ALA A 51 24.55 -2.73 -47.95
CA ALA A 51 25.51 -1.83 -47.35
C ALA A 51 25.08 -0.36 -47.47
N TYR A 52 25.50 0.46 -46.50
CA TYR A 52 25.81 1.87 -46.74
C TYR A 52 27.17 2.18 -46.11
N ASP A 53 28.01 2.76 -46.96
CA ASP A 53 29.39 3.15 -46.70
C ASP A 53 29.51 4.49 -45.95
N ASN A 54 30.54 4.49 -45.11
CA ASN A 54 31.42 5.54 -44.61
C ASN A 54 31.30 6.99 -45.12
N SER A 55 31.46 7.93 -44.19
CA SER A 55 32.37 9.07 -44.36
C SER A 55 32.93 9.52 -42.99
N SER A 56 34.04 10.26 -43.05
CA SER A 56 35.27 10.07 -42.27
C SER A 56 35.77 11.34 -41.56
N GLY A 57 36.66 11.15 -40.57
CA GLY A 57 37.68 12.10 -40.10
C GLY A 57 37.40 12.73 -38.72
N SER A 58 38.32 12.91 -37.78
CA SER A 58 39.78 12.69 -37.67
C SER A 58 40.22 13.17 -36.26
N ASP A 59 41.02 12.41 -35.50
CA ASP A 59 42.40 12.78 -35.07
C ASP A 59 43.00 11.78 -34.03
N PRO A 60 44.35 11.60 -33.96
CA PRO A 60 45.03 10.49 -33.28
C PRO A 60 45.85 10.88 -32.03
N ASN A 61 46.51 9.85 -31.46
CA ASN A 61 47.61 9.82 -30.49
C ASN A 61 47.27 9.46 -29.03
N HIS A 62 47.52 8.19 -28.66
CA HIS A 62 48.65 7.87 -27.76
C HIS A 62 48.97 6.37 -27.75
N GLN A 63 50.27 6.05 -27.94
CA GLN A 63 50.85 4.71 -27.88
C GLN A 63 51.28 4.32 -26.46
N ASN A 64 50.96 3.07 -26.09
CA ASN A 64 51.77 2.02 -25.45
C ASN A 64 53.02 2.36 -24.59
N GLN A 65 53.15 1.69 -23.42
CA GLN A 65 54.25 0.74 -23.12
C GLN A 65 54.18 0.00 -21.75
N ASN A 66 54.50 -1.31 -21.80
CA ASN A 66 55.28 -2.17 -20.85
C ASN A 66 54.68 -2.87 -19.59
N ARG A 67 54.33 -4.18 -19.77
CA ARG A 67 54.83 -5.47 -19.15
C ARG A 67 55.07 -5.63 -17.61
N PRO A 68 55.25 -6.86 -17.07
CA PRO A 68 54.56 -8.19 -17.24
C PRO A 68 54.33 -8.91 -15.86
N PHE A 69 53.76 -10.13 -15.78
CA PHE A 69 54.24 -11.27 -14.95
C PHE A 69 53.37 -12.53 -15.08
N SER A 70 53.99 -13.67 -14.77
CA SER A 70 53.80 -15.03 -15.30
C SER A 70 52.79 -15.93 -14.57
N MET A 71 52.28 -16.92 -15.32
CA MET A 71 51.74 -18.18 -14.82
C MET A 71 52.83 -19.04 -14.14
N ALA A 72 52.52 -19.60 -12.97
CA ALA A 72 52.81 -21.00 -12.64
C ALA A 72 52.15 -21.40 -11.31
N GLN A 73 51.34 -22.45 -11.38
CA GLN A 73 51.17 -23.56 -10.43
C GLN A 73 49.69 -23.91 -10.23
N ASN A 74 49.33 -25.02 -10.87
CA ASN A 74 48.05 -25.69 -10.76
C ASN A 74 48.40 -27.17 -10.57
N GLN A 75 48.16 -27.73 -9.38
CA GLN A 75 47.74 -29.13 -9.12
C GLN A 75 47.92 -29.53 -7.66
N ALA A 76 46.79 -29.71 -6.96
CA ALA A 76 46.47 -30.81 -6.04
C ALA A 76 45.08 -30.49 -5.44
N ALA A 77 43.98 -30.96 -6.04
CA ALA A 77 43.37 -32.27 -5.83
C ALA A 77 42.32 -32.29 -4.68
N ILE A 78 41.05 -32.36 -5.10
CA ILE A 78 40.02 -33.31 -4.63
C ILE A 78 39.73 -33.32 -3.12
N ASN A 79 38.62 -32.69 -2.71
CA ASN A 79 37.55 -33.33 -1.92
C ASN A 79 36.42 -32.33 -1.57
N GLY A 80 35.17 -32.80 -1.66
CA GLY A 80 34.05 -32.26 -0.86
C GLY A 80 33.03 -31.40 -1.60
N ARG A 81 32.04 -32.05 -2.24
CA ARG A 81 30.70 -31.43 -2.44
C ARG A 81 30.11 -31.14 -1.06
N ALA A 82 29.93 -29.87 -0.71
CA ALA A 82 29.00 -29.44 0.32
C ALA A 82 27.77 -28.83 -0.38
N THR A 83 26.64 -29.48 -0.19
CA THR A 83 25.30 -29.12 -0.63
C THR A 83 24.95 -27.68 -0.26
N SER A 84 24.55 -26.87 -1.26
CA SER A 84 23.91 -25.57 -1.07
C SER A 84 22.61 -25.76 -0.28
N GLN A 85 22.57 -25.27 0.96
CA GLN A 85 21.37 -25.28 1.79
C GLN A 85 20.28 -24.39 1.17
N SER A 86 19.05 -24.86 1.24
CA SER A 86 17.84 -24.22 0.68
C SER A 86 17.56 -22.81 1.25
N PRO A 87 16.96 -21.89 0.46
CA PRO A 87 16.63 -20.52 0.87
C PRO A 87 15.65 -20.42 2.06
N ILE A 88 15.04 -21.53 2.49
CA ILE A 88 14.18 -21.61 3.67
C ILE A 88 14.98 -21.41 4.97
N LEU A 89 16.26 -21.83 5.03
CA LEU A 89 17.10 -21.63 6.23
C LEU A 89 17.62 -20.18 6.37
N GLN A 90 17.78 -19.45 5.26
CA GLN A 90 18.25 -18.05 5.31
C GLN A 90 17.20 -17.09 5.90
N ASN A 91 15.91 -17.44 5.81
CA ASN A 91 14.81 -16.67 6.41
C ASN A 91 14.69 -16.84 7.94
N GLN A 92 15.32 -17.83 8.56
CA GLN A 92 15.30 -18.01 10.02
C GLN A 92 16.33 -17.13 10.75
N LEU A 93 17.40 -16.69 10.08
CA LEU A 93 18.47 -15.88 10.66
C LEU A 93 18.10 -14.40 10.89
N HIS A 94 16.93 -13.95 10.41
CA HIS A 94 16.59 -12.52 10.34
C HIS A 94 15.36 -12.11 11.16
N GLN A 95 14.81 -13.01 11.98
CA GLN A 95 13.77 -12.63 12.94
C GLN A 95 14.43 -11.99 14.16
N GLU A 96 13.99 -10.80 14.53
CA GLU A 96 14.53 -10.10 15.69
C GLU A 96 14.14 -10.77 16.99
N LYS A 97 15.04 -10.73 17.96
CA LYS A 97 14.96 -11.57 19.14
C LYS A 97 15.34 -10.82 20.41
N VAL A 98 14.71 -11.22 21.50
CA VAL A 98 15.17 -10.93 22.85
C VAL A 98 16.23 -11.97 23.21
N ILE A 99 17.40 -11.52 23.62
CA ILE A 99 18.41 -12.42 24.15
C ILE A 99 18.15 -12.64 25.63
N ILE A 100 18.09 -13.91 26.02
CA ILE A 100 18.04 -14.32 27.42
C ILE A 100 19.41 -14.85 27.78
N LEU A 101 20.19 -14.08 28.53
CA LEU A 101 21.47 -14.50 29.07
C LEU A 101 21.19 -15.38 30.29
N ASP A 102 21.34 -16.69 30.10
CA ASP A 102 20.96 -17.67 31.09
C ASP A 102 22.14 -18.10 31.96
N PHE A 103 21.91 -18.12 33.27
CA PHE A 103 22.82 -18.62 34.29
C PHE A 103 22.86 -20.16 34.36
N GLY A 104 22.13 -20.87 33.50
CA GLY A 104 21.99 -22.34 33.52
C GLY A 104 21.00 -22.83 34.58
N ALA A 105 20.10 -21.96 35.03
CA ALA A 105 19.10 -22.25 36.06
C ALA A 105 17.76 -22.71 35.45
N GLN A 106 16.88 -23.26 36.27
CA GLN A 106 15.54 -23.72 35.87
C GLN A 106 14.68 -22.61 35.22
N TYR A 107 14.97 -21.34 35.51
CA TYR A 107 14.13 -20.19 35.15
C TYR A 107 14.35 -19.63 33.74
N GLY A 108 15.51 -19.83 33.11
CA GLY A 108 15.77 -19.32 31.75
C GLY A 108 14.72 -19.77 30.72
N LYS A 109 14.32 -21.05 30.79
CA LYS A 109 13.24 -21.61 29.96
C LYS A 109 11.86 -21.02 30.27
N VAL A 110 11.62 -20.63 31.52
CA VAL A 110 10.35 -20.02 31.93
C VAL A 110 10.27 -18.59 31.40
N ILE A 111 11.37 -17.84 31.47
CA ILE A 111 11.49 -16.52 30.85
C ILE A 111 11.26 -16.61 29.34
N ASP A 112 11.94 -17.54 28.64
CA ASP A 112 11.75 -17.77 27.20
C ASP A 112 10.29 -18.05 26.87
N ARG A 113 9.63 -18.91 27.66
CA ARG A 113 8.19 -19.17 27.51
C ARG A 113 7.35 -17.91 27.69
N ARG A 114 7.62 -17.05 28.69
CA ARG A 114 6.83 -15.82 28.92
C ARG A 114 7.03 -14.78 27.84
N VAL A 115 8.23 -14.65 27.31
CA VAL A 115 8.53 -13.79 26.15
C VAL A 115 7.79 -14.30 24.91
N ARG A 116 7.79 -15.62 24.67
CA ARG A 116 7.05 -16.25 23.56
C ARG A 116 5.53 -16.19 23.72
N GLU A 117 4.99 -16.30 24.93
CA GLU A 117 3.56 -16.12 25.23
C GLU A 117 3.06 -14.68 24.98
N LEU A 118 4.00 -13.74 24.85
CA LEU A 118 3.77 -12.36 24.41
C LEU A 118 4.06 -12.18 22.91
N ASN A 119 4.26 -13.27 22.16
CA ASN A 119 4.54 -13.32 20.73
C ASN A 119 5.85 -12.61 20.33
N VAL A 120 6.85 -12.61 21.20
CA VAL A 120 8.19 -12.10 20.91
C VAL A 120 9.14 -13.27 20.73
N LEU A 121 9.95 -13.26 19.67
CA LEU A 121 10.99 -14.27 19.50
C LEU A 121 12.08 -14.05 20.55
N SER A 122 12.51 -15.13 21.18
CA SER A 122 13.62 -15.12 22.13
C SER A 122 14.65 -16.19 21.78
N GLU A 123 15.88 -15.95 22.17
CA GLU A 123 16.98 -16.91 22.09
C GLU A 123 17.76 -16.91 23.39
N MET A 124 17.96 -18.10 23.95
CA MET A 124 18.73 -18.27 25.18
C MET A 124 20.21 -18.46 24.82
N LEU A 125 21.06 -17.66 25.44
CA LEU A 125 22.51 -17.70 25.26
C LEU A 125 23.21 -17.85 26.62
N PRO A 126 24.45 -18.40 26.64
CA PRO A 126 25.23 -18.47 27.87
C PRO A 126 25.51 -17.09 28.45
N LEU A 127 25.56 -16.98 29.79
CA LEU A 127 25.91 -15.73 30.48
C LEU A 127 27.26 -15.12 30.02
N ALA A 128 28.21 -15.96 29.61
CA ALA A 128 29.53 -15.55 29.12
C ALA A 128 29.53 -14.99 27.68
N THR A 129 28.37 -14.86 27.03
CA THR A 129 28.25 -14.28 25.69
C THR A 129 28.71 -12.83 25.72
N THR A 130 29.60 -12.45 24.80
CA THR A 130 30.18 -11.11 24.76
C THR A 130 29.26 -10.09 24.07
N ALA A 131 29.46 -8.80 24.36
CA ALA A 131 28.76 -7.72 23.68
C ALA A 131 29.00 -7.76 22.16
N GLN A 132 30.22 -8.12 21.74
CA GLN A 132 30.58 -8.29 20.33
C GLN A 132 29.79 -9.42 19.67
N GLN A 133 29.58 -10.54 20.36
CA GLN A 133 28.76 -11.65 19.85
C GLN A 133 27.30 -11.22 19.69
N ILE A 134 26.75 -10.49 20.67
CA ILE A 134 25.38 -9.96 20.61
C ILE A 134 25.24 -8.95 19.47
N GLN A 135 26.19 -8.03 19.31
CA GLN A 135 26.23 -7.08 18.19
C GLN A 135 26.34 -7.79 16.83
N ALA A 136 27.15 -8.85 16.74
CA ALA A 136 27.33 -9.62 15.51
C ALA A 136 26.04 -10.33 15.04
N MET A 137 25.07 -10.55 15.93
CA MET A 137 23.76 -11.10 15.55
C MET A 137 22.91 -10.08 14.78
N GLY A 138 23.13 -8.77 14.98
CA GLY A 138 22.49 -7.68 14.23
C GLY A 138 20.98 -7.49 14.45
N ASN A 139 20.29 -8.42 15.12
CA ASN A 139 18.84 -8.48 15.25
C ASN A 139 18.34 -8.53 16.71
N VAL A 140 19.18 -8.17 17.69
CA VAL A 140 18.84 -8.20 19.13
C VAL A 140 18.20 -6.88 19.57
N LYS A 141 17.07 -6.94 20.31
CA LYS A 141 16.28 -5.75 20.71
C LYS A 141 16.20 -5.46 22.18
N ALA A 142 16.35 -6.49 23.00
CA ALA A 142 16.41 -6.35 24.44
C ALA A 142 17.18 -7.54 25.00
N ILE A 143 17.74 -7.33 26.18
CA ILE A 143 18.47 -8.36 26.90
C ILE A 143 17.74 -8.62 28.21
N VAL A 144 17.45 -9.89 28.49
CA VAL A 144 16.98 -10.33 29.80
C VAL A 144 18.08 -11.18 30.42
N ILE A 145 18.50 -10.84 31.63
CA ILE A 145 19.52 -11.58 32.38
C ILE A 145 18.79 -12.40 33.44
N SER A 146 18.91 -13.72 33.37
CA SER A 146 18.17 -14.62 34.25
C SER A 146 18.77 -14.69 35.67
N GLY A 147 18.00 -15.28 36.59
CA GLY A 147 18.36 -15.48 37.98
C GLY A 147 18.89 -16.89 38.28
N GLY A 148 19.87 -17.00 39.19
CA GLY A 148 20.33 -18.24 39.81
C GLY A 148 20.40 -18.12 41.34
N PRO A 149 20.49 -19.25 42.08
CA PRO A 149 20.44 -19.26 43.55
C PRO A 149 21.77 -18.89 44.23
N ASN A 150 22.83 -18.66 43.44
CA ASN A 150 24.19 -18.49 43.94
C ASN A 150 24.51 -17.01 44.20
N SER A 151 25.42 -16.76 45.14
CA SER A 151 25.95 -15.42 45.43
C SER A 151 26.82 -14.90 44.28
N VAL A 152 26.68 -13.62 43.92
CA VAL A 152 27.56 -12.93 42.95
C VAL A 152 29.02 -12.83 43.40
N TYR A 153 29.30 -13.00 44.70
CA TYR A 153 30.65 -12.96 45.27
C TYR A 153 31.27 -14.34 45.51
N ALA A 154 30.58 -15.43 45.14
CA ALA A 154 31.17 -16.76 45.27
C ALA A 154 32.45 -16.89 44.41
N PRO A 155 33.49 -17.60 44.87
CA PRO A 155 34.67 -17.85 44.04
C PRO A 155 34.29 -18.55 42.74
N GLY A 156 34.55 -17.91 41.60
CA GLY A 156 34.14 -18.41 40.27
C GLY A 156 32.68 -18.12 39.90
N ALA A 157 32.01 -17.18 40.58
CA ALA A 157 30.66 -16.76 40.23
C ALA A 157 30.58 -16.27 38.77
N PRO A 158 29.59 -16.75 37.98
CA PRO A 158 29.42 -16.32 36.60
C PRO A 158 29.10 -14.81 36.51
N SER A 159 29.76 -14.12 35.58
CA SER A 159 29.51 -12.71 35.27
C SER A 159 29.16 -12.57 33.78
N ILE A 160 28.60 -11.40 33.43
CA ILE A 160 28.45 -10.96 32.04
C ILE A 160 29.66 -10.13 31.60
N ASP A 161 29.82 -9.95 30.30
CA ASP A 161 30.72 -8.94 29.71
C ASP A 161 30.22 -7.52 30.06
N PRO A 162 30.98 -6.69 30.80
CA PRO A 162 30.54 -5.34 31.19
C PRO A 162 30.20 -4.43 29.99
N SER A 163 30.82 -4.67 28.84
CA SER A 163 30.56 -3.94 27.59
C SER A 163 29.12 -4.10 27.09
N ILE A 164 28.36 -5.08 27.62
CA ILE A 164 26.93 -5.23 27.34
C ILE A 164 26.15 -4.02 27.84
N LEU A 165 26.58 -3.36 28.92
CA LEU A 165 25.94 -2.14 29.41
C LEU A 165 26.13 -0.96 28.44
N GLU A 166 27.20 -0.97 27.65
CA GLU A 166 27.47 0.05 26.63
C GLU A 166 26.63 -0.14 25.36
N LEU A 167 25.94 -1.28 25.23
CA LEU A 167 24.97 -1.48 24.16
C LEU A 167 23.75 -0.59 24.42
N ASN A 168 23.33 0.17 23.41
CA ASN A 168 22.11 0.97 23.45
C ASN A 168 20.86 0.08 23.30
N LEU A 169 20.71 -0.91 24.17
CA LEU A 169 19.63 -1.89 24.21
C LEU A 169 18.99 -1.90 25.60
N PRO A 170 17.65 -1.97 25.72
CA PRO A 170 16.99 -2.17 27.01
C PRO A 170 17.42 -3.47 27.70
N ILE A 171 17.67 -3.40 29.01
CA ILE A 171 18.11 -4.56 29.81
C ILE A 171 17.18 -4.77 31.00
N LEU A 172 16.74 -6.02 31.20
CA LEU A 172 16.00 -6.47 32.39
C LEU A 172 16.81 -7.53 33.14
N GLY A 173 17.25 -7.21 34.36
CA GLY A 173 17.89 -8.17 35.26
C GLY A 173 16.89 -8.79 36.23
N ILE A 174 16.88 -10.12 36.35
CA ILE A 174 15.98 -10.85 37.27
C ILE A 174 16.83 -11.57 38.31
N CYS A 175 16.53 -11.36 39.60
CA CYS A 175 17.23 -11.94 40.75
C CYS A 175 18.76 -11.76 40.67
N TYR A 176 19.50 -12.79 40.23
CA TYR A 176 20.95 -12.69 40.02
C TYR A 176 21.32 -11.64 38.98
N GLY A 177 20.54 -11.53 37.89
CA GLY A 177 20.74 -10.49 36.88
C GLY A 177 20.54 -9.08 37.45
N PHE A 178 19.63 -8.90 38.40
CA PHE A 178 19.44 -7.65 39.13
C PHE A 178 20.68 -7.31 39.98
N GLN A 179 21.23 -8.29 40.70
CA GLN A 179 22.43 -8.12 41.51
C GLN A 179 23.66 -7.76 40.64
N LEU A 180 23.82 -8.41 39.49
CA LEU A 180 24.87 -8.09 38.52
C LEU A 180 24.74 -6.67 37.96
N LEU A 181 23.53 -6.24 37.58
CA LEU A 181 23.30 -4.87 37.09
C LEU A 181 23.70 -3.83 38.15
N ASN A 182 23.36 -4.08 39.41
CA ASN A 182 23.75 -3.21 40.51
C ASN A 182 25.28 -3.20 40.71
N GLN A 183 25.93 -4.36 40.74
CA GLN A 183 27.38 -4.46 40.93
C GLN A 183 28.16 -3.78 39.80
N LEU A 184 27.78 -4.04 38.54
CA LEU A 184 28.44 -3.44 37.37
C LEU A 184 28.17 -1.94 37.24
N GLY A 185 27.07 -1.45 37.82
CA GLY A 185 26.80 -0.03 37.99
C GLY A 185 27.63 0.64 39.10
N GLY A 186 28.47 -0.10 39.82
CA GLY A 186 29.28 0.40 40.93
C GLY A 186 28.61 0.32 42.31
N GLY A 187 27.48 -0.39 42.42
CA GLY A 187 26.83 -0.73 43.68
C GLY A 187 27.43 -1.96 44.37
N GLY A 188 26.86 -2.33 45.51
CA GLY A 188 27.25 -3.52 46.28
C GLY A 188 26.07 -4.47 46.56
N VAL A 189 26.38 -5.70 46.94
CA VAL A 189 25.39 -6.68 47.40
C VAL A 189 25.79 -7.15 48.81
N ALA A 190 24.83 -7.21 49.74
CA ALA A 190 25.06 -7.67 51.10
C ALA A 190 24.59 -9.12 51.24
N ARG A 191 25.34 -9.92 52.01
CA ARG A 191 24.91 -11.27 52.42
C ARG A 191 24.00 -11.14 53.63
N GLU A 192 22.82 -11.72 53.59
CA GLU A 192 21.92 -11.73 54.74
C GLU A 192 21.84 -13.11 55.38
N GLU A 193 21.67 -13.15 56.72
CA GLU A 193 21.59 -14.40 57.49
C GLU A 193 20.25 -15.14 57.28
N ILE A 194 19.24 -14.47 56.73
CA ILE A 194 17.89 -15.02 56.54
C ILE A 194 17.62 -15.10 55.03
N ARG A 195 17.41 -16.31 54.55
CA ARG A 195 16.97 -16.58 53.18
C ARG A 195 15.44 -16.50 53.11
N GLU A 196 14.91 -15.53 52.38
CA GLU A 196 13.48 -15.44 52.10
C GLU A 196 13.17 -16.19 50.79
N ASP A 197 12.54 -17.35 50.93
CA ASP A 197 12.00 -18.12 49.80
C ASP A 197 10.48 -18.21 49.95
N GLY A 198 9.74 -17.39 49.21
CA GLY A 198 8.28 -17.41 49.32
C GLY A 198 7.54 -16.31 48.56
N GLN A 199 6.22 -16.45 48.54
CA GLN A 199 5.34 -15.45 47.96
C GLN A 199 5.12 -14.33 48.99
N THR A 200 5.61 -13.13 48.69
CA THR A 200 5.51 -11.97 49.58
C THR A 200 4.92 -10.78 48.85
N SER A 201 4.49 -9.77 49.62
CA SER A 201 3.94 -8.54 49.07
C SER A 201 5.04 -7.47 49.04
N VAL A 202 5.39 -7.00 47.85
CA VAL A 202 6.37 -5.91 47.66
C VAL A 202 5.65 -4.61 47.38
N GLN A 203 6.18 -3.52 47.93
CA GLN A 203 5.76 -2.17 47.56
C GLN A 203 6.43 -1.77 46.25
N ILE A 204 5.65 -1.23 45.32
CA ILE A 204 6.10 -0.88 43.97
C ILE A 204 5.88 0.61 43.71
N ASP A 205 6.85 1.25 43.04
CA ASP A 205 6.69 2.59 42.48
C ASP A 205 6.04 2.53 41.08
N ASN A 206 4.78 2.94 41.00
CA ASN A 206 4.03 2.98 39.74
C ASN A 206 4.50 4.09 38.77
N GLY A 207 5.35 5.02 39.23
CA GLY A 207 6.03 5.99 38.38
C GLY A 207 7.09 5.36 37.46
N CYS A 208 7.58 4.16 37.81
CA CYS A 208 8.52 3.41 36.98
C CYS A 208 7.84 2.86 35.72
N PRO A 209 8.40 3.05 34.51
CA PRO A 209 7.84 2.50 33.27
C PRO A 209 7.62 0.97 33.28
N LEU A 210 8.47 0.22 34.01
CA LEU A 210 8.33 -1.23 34.16
C LEU A 210 7.05 -1.63 34.93
N PHE A 211 6.59 -0.77 35.84
CA PHE A 211 5.50 -1.06 36.79
C PHE A 211 4.22 -0.27 36.52
N GLU A 212 4.17 0.49 35.44
CA GLU A 212 2.98 1.23 35.04
C GLU A 212 1.77 0.29 34.86
N GLY A 213 0.69 0.57 35.60
CA GLY A 213 -0.56 -0.20 35.58
C GLY A 213 -0.65 -1.30 36.63
N LEU A 214 0.37 -1.47 37.48
CA LEU A 214 0.31 -2.32 38.67
C LEU A 214 -0.32 -1.59 39.86
N GLY A 215 -0.65 -2.34 40.92
CA GLY A 215 -0.96 -1.76 42.23
C GLY A 215 0.28 -1.23 42.94
N THR A 216 0.08 -0.52 44.05
CA THR A 216 1.17 -0.07 44.93
C THR A 216 1.80 -1.21 45.73
N PHE A 217 1.06 -2.31 45.89
CA PHE A 217 1.54 -3.55 46.50
C PHE A 217 1.26 -4.71 45.57
N GLU A 218 2.27 -5.50 45.27
CA GLU A 218 2.16 -6.65 44.37
C GLU A 218 2.63 -7.93 45.05
N LYS A 219 1.91 -9.01 44.80
CA LYS A 219 2.27 -10.33 45.31
C LYS A 219 3.27 -10.98 44.34
N VAL A 220 4.50 -11.16 44.78
CA VAL A 220 5.63 -11.64 43.97
C VAL A 220 6.31 -12.84 44.62
N LEU A 221 6.98 -13.68 43.82
CA LEU A 221 7.88 -14.70 44.34
C LEU A 221 9.28 -14.10 44.56
N LEU A 222 9.65 -13.89 45.83
CA LEU A 222 10.99 -13.52 46.23
C LEU A 222 11.78 -14.78 46.61
N THR A 223 12.98 -14.91 46.05
CA THR A 223 13.93 -15.99 46.36
C THR A 223 15.33 -15.40 46.35
N HIS A 224 15.89 -15.09 47.52
CA HIS A 224 17.25 -14.54 47.60
C HIS A 224 17.97 -14.94 48.88
N GLY A 225 19.28 -15.18 48.78
CA GLY A 225 20.19 -15.27 49.92
C GLY A 225 21.08 -14.03 50.09
N ASP A 226 21.20 -13.23 49.02
CA ASP A 226 21.95 -11.98 48.97
C ASP A 226 20.99 -10.85 48.59
N SER A 227 21.22 -9.64 49.09
CA SER A 227 20.28 -8.52 49.00
C SER A 227 20.99 -7.22 48.61
N VAL A 228 20.34 -6.40 47.79
CA VAL A 228 20.74 -5.01 47.59
C VAL A 228 20.03 -4.17 48.64
N THR A 229 20.77 -3.29 49.30
CA THR A 229 20.23 -2.37 50.31
C THR A 229 20.21 -0.96 49.77
N SER A 230 19.45 -0.05 50.39
CA SER A 230 19.39 1.35 49.95
C SER A 230 20.76 2.06 49.92
N ILE A 231 21.71 1.60 50.73
CA ILE A 231 23.08 2.14 50.81
C ILE A 231 23.97 1.57 49.69
N THR A 232 23.63 0.39 49.16
CA THR A 232 24.46 -0.32 48.17
C THR A 232 23.89 -0.24 46.75
N VAL A 233 22.81 0.50 46.52
CA VAL A 233 22.29 0.77 45.17
C VAL A 233 23.32 1.57 44.36
N ALA A 234 23.54 1.16 43.12
CA ALA A 234 24.46 1.81 42.19
C ALA A 234 24.06 3.27 41.91
N PRO A 235 25.04 4.18 41.75
CA PRO A 235 24.77 5.54 41.29
C PRO A 235 24.00 5.55 39.95
N GLY A 236 22.98 6.40 39.85
CA GLY A 236 22.14 6.53 38.65
C GLY A 236 20.96 5.57 38.59
N TYR A 237 20.88 4.57 39.49
CA TYR A 237 19.68 3.76 39.66
C TYR A 237 18.79 4.31 40.78
N GLU A 238 17.50 4.35 40.52
CA GLU A 238 16.46 4.67 41.49
C GLU A 238 15.84 3.38 42.05
N ILE A 239 15.46 3.39 43.33
CA ILE A 239 14.74 2.27 43.96
C ILE A 239 13.27 2.35 43.55
N VAL A 240 12.80 1.32 42.85
CA VAL A 240 11.44 1.27 42.28
C VAL A 240 10.58 0.13 42.84
N ALA A 241 11.15 -0.74 43.67
CA ALA A 241 10.38 -1.69 44.48
C ALA A 241 11.11 -2.04 45.79
N SER A 242 10.37 -2.33 46.86
CA SER A 242 10.91 -2.68 48.18
C SER A 242 10.07 -3.74 48.92
N SER A 243 10.73 -4.54 49.75
CA SER A 243 10.12 -5.50 50.69
C SER A 243 10.61 -5.18 52.10
N GLY A 244 9.89 -4.35 52.85
CA GLY A 244 10.41 -3.84 54.12
C GLY A 244 11.71 -3.05 53.92
N PRO A 245 12.83 -3.40 54.60
CA PRO A 245 14.11 -2.71 54.43
C PRO A 245 14.89 -3.13 53.17
N HIS A 246 14.42 -4.13 52.43
CA HIS A 246 15.13 -4.72 51.28
C HIS A 246 14.74 -4.05 49.96
N VAL A 247 15.72 -3.83 49.09
CA VAL A 247 15.47 -3.32 47.74
C VAL A 247 15.03 -4.49 46.86
N ALA A 248 13.79 -4.43 46.38
CA ALA A 248 13.19 -5.45 45.52
C ALA A 248 13.23 -5.09 44.03
N GLY A 249 13.58 -3.84 43.68
CA GLY A 249 13.78 -3.43 42.29
C GLY A 249 14.47 -2.08 42.13
N ILE A 250 15.23 -1.94 41.05
CA ILE A 250 15.97 -0.73 40.68
C ILE A 250 15.71 -0.37 39.20
N ALA A 251 15.80 0.92 38.86
CA ALA A 251 15.68 1.38 37.49
C ALA A 251 16.63 2.55 37.19
N ASP A 252 17.32 2.45 36.07
CA ASP A 252 17.95 3.57 35.37
C ASP A 252 17.12 3.82 34.11
N VAL A 253 16.14 4.71 34.25
CA VAL A 253 15.18 5.03 33.19
C VAL A 253 15.86 5.71 32.00
N THR A 254 16.98 6.42 32.24
CA THR A 254 17.73 7.13 31.20
C THR A 254 18.36 6.16 30.21
N ASN A 255 18.96 5.08 30.72
CA ASN A 255 19.61 4.06 29.89
C ASN A 255 18.74 2.82 29.64
N ASN A 256 17.45 2.86 29.99
CA ASN A 256 16.50 1.75 29.87
C ASN A 256 16.96 0.44 30.55
N ARG A 257 17.55 0.55 31.75
CA ARG A 257 18.00 -0.62 32.53
C ARG A 257 17.11 -0.78 33.74
N TYR A 258 16.59 -1.98 33.91
CA TYR A 258 15.64 -2.31 34.97
C TYR A 258 16.07 -3.60 35.64
N GLY A 259 15.89 -3.70 36.96
CA GLY A 259 16.20 -4.92 37.69
C GLY A 259 15.17 -5.20 38.77
N VAL A 260 14.82 -6.47 38.95
CA VAL A 260 13.91 -6.95 40.00
C VAL A 260 14.52 -8.13 40.75
N GLN A 261 14.41 -8.14 42.07
CA GLN A 261 14.92 -9.21 42.93
C GLN A 261 13.98 -10.43 42.98
N PHE A 262 12.73 -10.26 42.55
CA PHE A 262 11.72 -11.31 42.44
C PHE A 262 11.61 -11.87 41.01
N HIS A 263 10.89 -12.98 40.87
CA HIS A 263 10.70 -13.68 39.59
C HIS A 263 9.38 -13.30 38.90
N PRO A 264 9.33 -12.34 37.95
CA PRO A 264 8.11 -12.01 37.22
C PRO A 264 7.65 -13.11 36.23
N GLU A 265 8.46 -14.12 35.97
CA GLU A 265 8.20 -15.16 34.97
C GLU A 265 7.32 -16.31 35.48
N VAL A 266 7.17 -16.44 36.80
CA VAL A 266 6.40 -17.52 37.44
C VAL A 266 4.95 -17.10 37.72
N ASP A 267 4.03 -18.06 37.74
CA ASP A 267 2.60 -17.81 38.04
C ASP A 267 2.37 -17.31 39.47
N LEU A 268 3.33 -17.54 40.37
CA LEU A 268 3.31 -17.01 41.74
C LEU A 268 3.55 -15.50 41.80
N THR A 269 3.93 -14.85 40.69
CA THR A 269 3.94 -13.39 40.59
C THR A 269 2.74 -12.95 39.78
N ALA A 270 1.68 -12.50 40.47
CA ALA A 270 0.33 -12.38 39.90
C ALA A 270 0.28 -11.53 38.62
N ASN A 271 1.03 -10.42 38.60
CA ASN A 271 1.07 -9.49 37.48
C ASN A 271 2.42 -9.47 36.75
N GLY A 272 3.22 -10.53 36.87
CA GLY A 272 4.53 -10.63 36.23
C GLY A 272 4.47 -10.55 34.70
N ARG A 273 3.39 -11.08 34.09
CA ARG A 273 3.10 -10.94 32.65
C ARG A 273 2.99 -9.47 32.22
N LEU A 274 2.39 -8.61 33.04
CA LEU A 274 2.25 -7.18 32.74
C LEU A 274 3.60 -6.47 32.82
N MET A 275 4.49 -6.88 33.72
CA MET A 275 5.87 -6.36 33.79
C MET A 275 6.67 -6.70 32.53
N PHE A 276 6.60 -7.95 32.05
CA PHE A 276 7.18 -8.33 30.76
C PHE A 276 6.55 -7.54 29.60
N GLN A 277 5.25 -7.27 29.66
CA GLN A 277 4.59 -6.45 28.65
C GLN A 277 5.07 -4.98 28.68
N ASN A 278 5.32 -4.40 29.85
CA ASN A 278 5.85 -3.05 29.96
C ASN A 278 7.28 -2.99 29.42
N PHE A 279 8.14 -3.94 29.80
CA PHE A 279 9.52 -4.03 29.32
C PHE A 279 9.63 -4.24 27.81
N LEU A 280 8.95 -5.25 27.28
CA LEU A 280 9.10 -5.64 25.87
C LEU A 280 8.45 -4.67 24.89
N PHE A 281 7.55 -3.79 25.34
CA PHE A 281 6.73 -3.02 24.41
C PHE A 281 6.60 -1.54 24.69
N LYS A 282 6.61 -1.10 25.96
CA LYS A 282 6.60 0.34 26.26
C LYS A 282 8.02 0.91 26.28
N ILE A 283 8.94 0.13 26.83
CA ILE A 283 10.35 0.50 26.89
C ILE A 283 11.03 0.25 25.53
N ALA A 284 10.66 -0.82 24.81
CA ALA A 284 11.28 -1.16 23.51
C ALA A 284 10.58 -0.58 22.24
N LYS A 285 9.38 0.02 22.35
CA LYS A 285 8.58 0.83 21.38
C LYS A 285 8.42 0.35 19.90
N LEU A 286 7.18 0.42 19.38
CA LEU A 286 6.84 0.07 17.98
C LEU A 286 5.95 1.13 17.30
N LEU A 287 6.18 1.44 16.01
CA LEU A 287 5.52 2.52 15.25
C LEU A 287 4.78 1.98 14.01
N VAL A 288 3.70 2.65 13.58
CA VAL A 288 2.95 2.29 12.37
C VAL A 288 2.55 3.56 11.62
N MET A 289 2.79 3.64 10.32
CA MET A 289 2.28 4.75 9.51
C MET A 289 1.04 4.32 8.74
N VAL A 290 0.01 5.16 8.77
CA VAL A 290 -1.28 4.87 8.14
C VAL A 290 -1.54 5.90 7.07
N SER A 291 -1.54 5.47 5.81
CA SER A 291 -1.87 6.31 4.65
C SER A 291 -3.38 6.56 4.46
N GLY A 292 -4.21 5.94 5.31
CA GLY A 292 -5.66 6.03 5.27
C GLY A 292 -6.34 5.20 4.17
N GLY A 293 -5.61 4.34 3.44
CA GLY A 293 -6.19 3.33 2.55
C GLY A 293 -6.77 2.14 3.32
N VAL A 294 -7.55 1.28 2.65
CA VAL A 294 -8.10 0.05 3.28
C VAL A 294 -6.97 -0.78 3.85
N ASP A 295 -5.94 -1.04 3.05
CA ASP A 295 -4.83 -1.93 3.40
C ASP A 295 -4.04 -1.37 4.61
N SER A 296 -3.73 -0.07 4.65
CA SER A 296 -3.06 0.54 5.79
C SER A 296 -3.94 0.66 7.04
N THR A 297 -5.25 0.86 6.88
CA THR A 297 -6.20 0.87 8.01
C THR A 297 -6.35 -0.52 8.62
N VAL A 298 -6.48 -1.56 7.79
CA VAL A 298 -6.57 -2.96 8.23
C VAL A 298 -5.26 -3.38 8.90
N CYS A 299 -4.10 -3.01 8.33
CA CYS A 299 -2.81 -3.24 8.96
C CYS A 299 -2.71 -2.59 10.35
N ALA A 300 -3.14 -1.34 10.47
CA ALA A 300 -3.17 -0.64 11.75
C ALA A 300 -4.11 -1.30 12.77
N ALA A 301 -5.30 -1.70 12.34
CA ALA A 301 -6.27 -2.39 13.18
C ALA A 301 -5.79 -3.80 13.60
N LEU A 302 -5.09 -4.51 12.71
CA LEU A 302 -4.51 -5.82 12.98
C LEU A 302 -3.41 -5.71 14.03
N LEU A 303 -2.49 -4.76 13.85
CA LEU A 303 -1.42 -4.49 14.81
C LEU A 303 -1.99 -3.99 16.14
N HIS A 304 -3.04 -3.17 16.11
CA HIS A 304 -3.76 -2.74 17.30
C HIS A 304 -4.32 -3.95 18.08
N LYS A 305 -4.97 -4.90 17.39
CA LYS A 305 -5.51 -6.11 18.02
C LYS A 305 -4.42 -7.04 18.54
N ALA A 306 -3.31 -7.18 17.81
CA ALA A 306 -2.22 -8.08 18.17
C ALA A 306 -1.35 -7.54 19.31
N LEU A 307 -1.06 -6.24 19.30
CA LEU A 307 -0.09 -5.62 20.20
C LEU A 307 -0.80 -4.85 21.34
N GLY A 308 -1.96 -4.27 21.07
CA GLY A 308 -2.71 -3.40 21.98
C GLY A 308 -2.46 -1.91 21.73
N PRO A 309 -3.35 -1.02 22.23
CA PRO A 309 -3.41 0.41 21.89
C PRO A 309 -2.14 1.19 22.24
N LYS A 310 -1.46 0.83 23.33
CA LYS A 310 -0.25 1.55 23.80
C LYS A 310 1.00 1.25 22.97
N LYS A 311 0.96 0.26 22.08
CA LYS A 311 2.12 -0.22 21.31
C LYS A 311 2.07 0.14 19.83
N VAL A 312 1.01 0.82 19.42
CA VAL A 312 0.79 1.20 18.02
C VAL A 312 0.58 2.70 17.98
N THR A 313 1.61 3.42 17.56
CA THR A 313 1.49 4.83 17.21
C THR A 313 1.11 4.90 15.74
N ALA A 314 -0.08 5.38 15.41
CA ALA A 314 -0.51 5.58 14.03
C ALA A 314 -0.29 7.03 13.61
N VAL A 315 0.36 7.25 12.46
CA VAL A 315 0.56 8.59 11.88
C VAL A 315 -0.18 8.69 10.55
N HIS A 316 -1.05 9.70 10.41
CA HIS A 316 -1.73 10.04 9.16
C HIS A 316 -1.22 11.39 8.63
N ILE A 317 -0.57 11.38 7.46
CA ILE A 317 -0.09 12.59 6.78
C ILE A 317 -1.11 12.96 5.71
N ASP A 318 -1.82 14.08 5.92
CA ASP A 318 -2.69 14.67 4.92
C ASP A 318 -1.85 15.47 3.91
N ASN A 319 -1.74 14.95 2.68
CA ASN A 319 -0.99 15.59 1.61
C ASN A 319 -1.75 16.75 0.93
N GLY A 320 -3.00 17.02 1.33
CA GLY A 320 -3.86 18.04 0.75
C GLY A 320 -4.60 17.63 -0.52
N PHE A 321 -4.42 16.40 -1.00
CA PHE A 321 -5.06 15.86 -2.20
C PHE A 321 -6.00 14.67 -1.88
N MET A 322 -6.49 14.59 -0.65
CA MET A 322 -7.47 13.59 -0.20
C MET A 322 -8.89 13.93 -0.69
N ARG A 323 -9.83 12.98 -0.64
CA ARG A 323 -11.25 13.30 -0.90
C ARG A 323 -11.82 14.16 0.23
N LEU A 324 -12.99 14.77 -0.02
CA LEU A 324 -13.61 15.64 0.97
C LEU A 324 -13.84 14.89 2.30
N ASP A 325 -13.37 15.47 3.40
CA ASP A 325 -13.45 14.94 4.77
C ASP A 325 -12.90 13.52 4.97
N GLU A 326 -12.11 12.99 4.03
CA GLU A 326 -11.62 11.62 4.05
C GLU A 326 -10.61 11.39 5.17
N SER A 327 -9.66 12.32 5.34
CA SER A 327 -8.69 12.27 6.44
C SER A 327 -9.38 12.23 7.81
N GLU A 328 -10.43 13.05 7.99
CA GLU A 328 -11.21 13.07 9.23
C GLU A 328 -11.98 11.77 9.44
N ALA A 329 -12.55 11.19 8.38
CA ALA A 329 -13.25 9.91 8.45
C ALA A 329 -12.31 8.77 8.83
N VAL A 330 -11.09 8.73 8.29
CA VAL A 330 -10.05 7.76 8.65
C VAL A 330 -9.69 7.87 10.12
N VAL A 331 -9.37 9.09 10.60
CA VAL A 331 -9.02 9.34 12.00
C VAL A 331 -10.16 8.95 12.94
N ARG A 332 -11.40 9.38 12.66
CA ARG A 332 -12.57 9.02 13.47
C ARG A 332 -12.75 7.51 13.60
N SER A 333 -12.53 6.78 12.52
CA SER A 333 -12.78 5.34 12.50
C SER A 333 -11.69 4.53 13.18
N LEU A 334 -10.43 4.95 13.06
CA LEU A 334 -9.34 4.35 13.81
C LEU A 334 -9.45 4.67 15.31
N ASN A 335 -9.86 5.90 15.65
CA ASN A 335 -10.18 6.24 17.05
C ASN A 335 -11.35 5.42 17.59
N ALA A 336 -12.33 5.04 16.77
CA ALA A 336 -13.45 4.20 17.18
C ALA A 336 -13.03 2.78 17.62
N ILE A 337 -11.90 2.28 17.13
CA ILE A 337 -11.28 1.04 17.60
C ILE A 337 -10.21 1.27 18.68
N GLN A 338 -10.22 2.44 19.33
CA GLN A 338 -9.28 2.87 20.38
C GLN A 338 -7.82 2.99 19.94
N LEU A 339 -7.56 3.09 18.63
CA LEU A 339 -6.22 3.37 18.11
C LEU A 339 -5.98 4.88 18.06
N ASN A 340 -4.92 5.35 18.73
CA ASN A 340 -4.55 6.76 18.70
C ASN A 340 -3.86 7.12 17.38
N VAL A 341 -4.40 8.11 16.66
CA VAL A 341 -3.87 8.56 15.36
C VAL A 341 -3.40 10.01 15.45
N TYR A 342 -2.11 10.22 15.20
CA TYR A 342 -1.55 11.56 15.01
C TYR A 342 -1.78 12.01 13.57
N LYS A 343 -2.69 12.96 13.39
CA LYS A 343 -2.95 13.60 12.10
C LYS A 343 -2.04 14.82 11.93
N TYR A 344 -1.37 14.89 10.80
CA TYR A 344 -0.61 16.06 10.36
C TYR A 344 -1.14 16.60 9.04
N ASP A 345 -1.45 17.89 8.99
CA ASP A 345 -1.80 18.59 7.74
C ASP A 345 -0.53 19.16 7.09
N PHE A 346 -0.12 18.55 5.98
CA PHE A 346 0.99 19.00 5.16
C PHE A 346 0.53 19.58 3.81
N SER A 347 -0.76 19.91 3.63
CA SER A 347 -1.31 20.37 2.35
C SER A 347 -0.50 21.51 1.71
N GLN A 348 -0.17 22.55 2.47
CA GLN A 348 0.65 23.67 1.99
C GLN A 348 2.10 23.26 1.73
N PHE A 349 2.63 22.35 2.54
CA PHE A 349 4.00 21.85 2.37
C PHE A 349 4.15 21.04 1.08
N PHE A 350 3.14 20.25 0.69
CA PHE A 350 3.14 19.51 -0.58
C PHE A 350 3.02 20.46 -1.77
N LEU A 351 2.08 21.42 -1.73
CA LEU A 351 1.89 22.39 -2.82
C LEU A 351 3.14 23.22 -3.11
N ASN A 352 3.85 23.64 -2.05
CA ASN A 352 5.05 24.44 -2.17
C ASN A 352 6.33 23.62 -2.40
N ASN A 353 6.23 22.29 -2.37
CA ASN A 353 7.38 21.41 -2.53
C ASN A 353 7.86 21.34 -3.98
N THR A 354 9.12 20.95 -4.11
CA THR A 354 9.79 20.71 -5.39
C THR A 354 10.32 19.27 -5.42
N GLU A 355 11.04 18.88 -6.45
CA GLU A 355 11.52 17.52 -6.62
C GLU A 355 12.63 17.20 -5.60
N SER A 356 13.69 18.02 -5.55
CA SER A 356 14.77 17.92 -4.56
C SER A 356 14.41 18.52 -3.21
N GLY A 357 13.36 19.35 -3.16
CA GLY A 357 12.98 20.13 -1.98
C GLY A 357 13.79 21.42 -1.81
N SER A 358 14.72 21.70 -2.73
CA SER A 358 15.47 22.97 -2.77
C SER A 358 14.66 24.07 -3.46
N PRO A 359 14.70 25.33 -2.96
CA PRO A 359 14.18 26.49 -3.69
C PRO A 359 14.86 26.71 -5.05
N GLU A 360 16.03 26.11 -5.28
CA GLU A 360 16.79 26.20 -6.53
C GLU A 360 16.19 25.34 -7.66
N ASP A 361 15.29 24.40 -7.34
CA ASP A 361 14.56 23.66 -8.35
C ASP A 361 13.65 24.58 -9.16
N ALA A 362 13.61 24.35 -10.48
CA ALA A 362 12.86 25.22 -11.38
C ALA A 362 11.32 25.15 -11.22
N ILE A 363 10.75 24.07 -10.64
CA ILE A 363 9.29 23.82 -10.68
C ILE A 363 8.76 23.26 -9.37
N LYS A 364 7.78 23.96 -8.79
CA LYS A 364 6.97 23.52 -7.63
C LYS A 364 5.79 22.64 -8.05
N LEU A 365 5.21 21.90 -7.10
CA LEU A 365 4.05 21.04 -7.36
C LEU A 365 2.85 21.81 -7.93
N ASP A 366 2.59 23.02 -7.42
CA ASP A 366 1.50 23.88 -7.91
C ASP A 366 1.69 24.33 -9.38
N GLN A 367 2.92 24.29 -9.89
CA GLN A 367 3.29 24.61 -11.27
C GLN A 367 3.48 23.37 -12.14
N ALA A 368 3.50 22.17 -11.56
CA ALA A 368 3.77 20.94 -12.28
C ALA A 368 2.57 20.50 -13.13
N VAL A 369 2.74 20.54 -14.46
CA VAL A 369 1.77 20.03 -15.43
C VAL A 369 1.98 18.53 -15.70
N GLN A 370 3.23 18.10 -15.83
CA GLN A 370 3.57 16.72 -16.21
C GLN A 370 3.24 15.72 -15.08
N PRO A 371 2.44 14.67 -15.35
CA PRO A 371 2.04 13.68 -14.36
C PRO A 371 3.18 12.99 -13.61
N GLU A 372 4.21 12.54 -14.33
CA GLU A 372 5.37 11.89 -13.71
C GLU A 372 6.08 12.86 -12.75
N LYS A 373 6.23 14.13 -13.14
CA LYS A 373 6.80 15.15 -12.26
C LYS A 373 5.95 15.38 -11.00
N LYS A 374 4.62 15.44 -11.12
CA LYS A 374 3.72 15.51 -9.95
C LYS A 374 3.95 14.32 -9.01
N ARG A 375 4.04 13.10 -9.55
CA ARG A 375 4.27 11.86 -8.79
C ARG A 375 5.59 11.89 -8.04
N HIS A 376 6.68 12.29 -8.70
CA HIS A 376 8.00 12.44 -8.09
C HIS A 376 8.01 13.47 -6.96
N ILE A 377 7.46 14.68 -7.20
CA ILE A 377 7.40 15.73 -6.18
C ILE A 377 6.57 15.28 -4.97
N ILE A 378 5.39 14.69 -5.18
CA ILE A 378 4.53 14.21 -4.09
C ILE A 378 5.21 13.07 -3.33
N GLY A 379 5.85 12.13 -4.02
CA GLY A 379 6.59 11.04 -3.39
C GLY A 379 7.71 11.56 -2.48
N ASN A 380 8.54 12.47 -2.99
CA ASN A 380 9.65 13.05 -2.22
C ASN A 380 9.16 13.95 -1.08
N ALA A 381 8.12 14.75 -1.31
CA ALA A 381 7.48 15.57 -0.28
C ALA A 381 6.93 14.69 0.85
N PHE A 382 6.32 13.54 0.54
CA PHE A 382 5.84 12.62 1.56
C PHE A 382 6.96 12.10 2.45
N ILE A 383 8.12 11.77 1.88
CA ILE A 383 9.29 11.32 2.66
C ILE A 383 9.83 12.43 3.56
N ARG A 384 9.94 13.66 3.05
CA ARG A 384 10.35 14.81 3.86
C ARG A 384 9.34 15.12 4.98
N ALA A 385 8.04 15.12 4.69
CA ALA A 385 6.99 15.32 5.67
C ALA A 385 7.07 14.25 6.77
N LYS A 386 7.28 12.99 6.38
CA LYS A 386 7.52 11.90 7.32
C LYS A 386 8.73 12.17 8.20
N ASP A 387 9.88 12.55 7.65
CA ASP A 387 11.09 12.82 8.44
C ASP A 387 10.87 13.95 9.46
N LEU A 388 10.12 14.99 9.08
CA LEU A 388 9.71 16.05 10.00
C LEU A 388 8.84 15.53 11.15
N VAL A 389 7.84 14.69 10.85
CA VAL A 389 6.99 14.07 11.88
C VAL A 389 7.82 13.15 12.80
N MET A 390 8.73 12.34 12.26
CA MET A 390 9.58 11.47 13.08
C MET A 390 10.47 12.27 14.03
N LYS A 391 11.05 13.37 13.54
CA LYS A 391 11.85 14.29 14.35
C LYS A 391 11.02 14.94 15.46
N GLU A 392 9.80 15.36 15.16
CA GLU A 392 8.88 15.95 16.13
C GLU A 392 8.48 14.96 17.23
N LEU A 393 8.18 13.71 16.86
CA LEU A 393 7.89 12.62 17.79
C LEU A 393 9.13 12.15 18.57
N ARG A 394 10.32 12.71 18.29
CA ARG A 394 11.61 12.34 18.88
C ARG A 394 11.89 10.83 18.80
N LEU A 395 11.46 10.21 17.71
CA LEU A 395 11.66 8.78 17.49
C LEU A 395 13.00 8.58 16.78
N ASN A 396 13.92 7.90 17.44
CA ASN A 396 15.17 7.52 16.81
C ASN A 396 14.91 6.47 15.73
N GLN A 397 15.59 6.62 14.59
CA GLN A 397 15.94 5.57 13.62
C GLN A 397 15.83 4.20 14.27
N ALA A 398 16.64 3.91 15.29
CA ALA A 398 16.82 2.62 15.97
C ALA A 398 15.65 2.09 16.85
N GLU A 399 14.64 2.90 17.18
CA GLU A 399 13.70 2.64 18.28
C GLU A 399 12.27 2.24 17.86
N TYR A 400 12.03 1.97 16.57
CA TYR A 400 10.68 1.64 16.08
C TYR A 400 10.61 0.66 14.89
N PHE A 401 9.52 -0.10 14.73
CA PHE A 401 9.26 -0.82 13.48
C PHE A 401 8.49 0.06 12.52
N PHE A 402 8.71 -0.14 11.24
CA PHE A 402 7.92 0.51 10.21
C PHE A 402 6.94 -0.50 9.62
N ALA A 403 5.66 -0.36 9.97
CA ALA A 403 4.64 -1.21 9.40
C ALA A 403 4.05 -0.64 8.11
N GLN A 404 3.88 -1.51 7.11
CA GLN A 404 3.19 -1.19 5.86
C GLN A 404 2.02 -2.16 5.62
N GLY A 405 0.96 -1.65 5.02
CA GLY A 405 -0.15 -2.47 4.51
C GLY A 405 0.12 -3.07 3.13
N THR A 406 1.39 -3.26 2.74
CA THR A 406 1.78 -3.81 1.43
C THR A 406 1.19 -5.20 1.24
N LEU A 407 0.58 -5.46 0.08
CA LEU A 407 0.03 -6.77 -0.28
C LEU A 407 1.02 -7.59 -1.10
N ARG A 408 0.77 -8.91 -1.21
CA ARG A 408 1.59 -9.82 -2.02
C ARG A 408 1.83 -9.35 -3.47
N PRO A 409 0.82 -8.85 -4.20
CA PRO A 409 1.02 -8.41 -5.58
C PRO A 409 1.99 -7.22 -5.70
N ASP A 410 1.99 -6.32 -4.72
CA ASP A 410 2.86 -5.13 -4.72
C ASP A 410 4.35 -5.50 -4.59
N LEU A 411 4.64 -6.57 -3.85
CA LEU A 411 6.01 -7.11 -3.70
C LEU A 411 6.50 -7.80 -4.98
N ILE A 412 5.60 -8.48 -5.70
CA ILE A 412 5.92 -9.14 -6.97
C ILE A 412 6.20 -8.09 -8.07
N GLU A 413 5.41 -7.01 -8.15
CA GLU A 413 5.67 -5.87 -9.04
C GLU A 413 7.03 -5.21 -8.72
N SER A 414 7.35 -5.05 -7.43
CA SER A 414 8.63 -4.50 -7.00
C SER A 414 9.82 -5.42 -7.37
N ALA A 415 9.66 -6.74 -7.24
CA ALA A 415 10.69 -7.72 -7.59
C ALA A 415 10.92 -7.85 -9.10
N SER A 416 9.88 -7.65 -9.92
CA SER A 416 10.01 -7.70 -11.38
C SER A 416 10.79 -6.50 -11.94
N SER A 417 10.69 -5.33 -11.31
CA SER A 417 11.53 -4.16 -11.64
C SER A 417 13.04 -4.40 -11.43
N LEU A 418 13.40 -5.29 -10.49
CA LEU A 418 14.79 -5.68 -10.22
C LEU A 418 15.28 -6.85 -11.10
N ALA A 419 14.37 -7.68 -11.62
CA ALA A 419 14.70 -8.89 -12.36
C ALA A 419 14.67 -8.75 -13.89
N SER A 420 13.88 -7.82 -14.45
CA SER A 420 13.77 -7.62 -15.90
C SER A 420 14.37 -6.29 -16.34
N GLY A 421 15.60 -6.31 -16.86
CA GLY A 421 16.27 -5.13 -17.43
C GLY A 421 15.68 -4.61 -18.76
N HIS A 422 14.43 -4.95 -19.10
CA HIS A 422 13.74 -4.58 -20.35
C HIS A 422 12.33 -4.00 -20.12
N ALA A 423 11.88 -3.86 -18.87
CA ALA A 423 10.61 -3.23 -18.56
C ALA A 423 10.86 -1.83 -17.99
N ASP A 424 10.51 -0.78 -18.73
CA ASP A 424 10.48 0.59 -18.21
C ASP A 424 9.64 0.61 -16.93
N THR A 425 10.13 1.28 -15.89
CA THR A 425 9.51 1.25 -14.55
C THR A 425 8.09 1.81 -14.62
N ILE A 426 7.09 0.92 -14.71
CA ILE A 426 5.71 1.29 -15.02
C ILE A 426 5.06 2.13 -13.89
N LYS A 427 5.60 2.09 -12.66
CA LYS A 427 5.22 2.94 -11.51
C LYS A 427 6.40 3.09 -10.55
N THR A 428 6.69 4.30 -10.08
CA THR A 428 7.50 4.50 -8.87
C THR A 428 6.67 4.06 -7.66
N HIS A 429 7.10 3.01 -6.95
CA HIS A 429 6.38 2.50 -5.79
C HIS A 429 6.57 3.45 -4.60
N HIS A 430 5.49 4.11 -4.16
CA HIS A 430 5.49 4.96 -2.96
C HIS A 430 5.83 4.19 -1.67
N ASN A 431 5.75 2.86 -1.70
CA ASN A 431 6.07 1.99 -0.57
C ASN A 431 7.55 1.57 -0.50
N ASP A 432 8.37 1.85 -1.51
CA ASP A 432 9.77 1.40 -1.56
C ASP A 432 10.75 2.59 -1.71
N THR A 433 10.92 3.33 -0.62
CA THR A 433 11.78 4.52 -0.57
C THR A 433 13.16 4.19 -0.01
N ALA A 434 14.14 5.07 -0.19
CA ALA A 434 15.52 4.84 0.30
C ALA A 434 15.55 4.49 1.81
N LEU A 435 14.76 5.18 2.62
CA LEU A 435 14.61 4.87 4.05
C LEU A 435 13.89 3.53 4.29
N VAL A 436 12.84 3.21 3.52
CA VAL A 436 12.17 1.90 3.68
C VAL A 436 13.14 0.78 3.30
N ARG A 437 13.98 0.97 2.28
CA ARG A 437 15.05 0.02 1.92
C ARG A 437 16.09 -0.09 3.02
N GLU A 438 16.48 1.01 3.64
CA GLU A 438 17.39 1.03 4.79
C GLU A 438 16.79 0.31 6.01
N LEU A 439 15.55 0.66 6.39
CA LEU A 439 14.83 -0.01 7.47
C LEU A 439 14.58 -1.49 7.15
N ARG A 440 14.28 -1.84 5.89
CA ARG A 440 14.09 -3.22 5.44
C ARG A 440 15.41 -4.00 5.49
N ALA A 441 16.53 -3.39 5.08
CA ALA A 441 17.86 -3.98 5.21
C ALA A 441 18.26 -4.19 6.68
N GLN A 442 17.79 -3.33 7.58
CA GLN A 442 17.95 -3.48 9.03
C GLN A 442 16.96 -4.49 9.66
N GLY A 443 16.04 -5.09 8.88
CA GLY A 443 15.04 -6.04 9.38
C GLY A 443 13.83 -5.40 10.08
N ARG A 444 13.61 -4.09 9.86
CA ARG A 444 12.71 -3.25 10.67
C ARG A 444 11.45 -2.79 9.95
N VAL A 445 11.18 -3.37 8.79
CA VAL A 445 9.92 -3.20 8.06
C VAL A 445 9.06 -4.43 8.29
N ILE A 446 7.83 -4.22 8.78
CA ILE A 446 6.84 -5.28 8.95
C ILE A 446 5.71 -5.10 7.93
N GLU A 447 5.36 -6.17 7.23
CA GLU A 447 4.31 -6.16 6.20
C GLU A 447 3.29 -7.27 6.53
N PRO A 448 2.40 -7.06 7.52
CA PRO A 448 1.51 -8.11 8.02
C PRO A 448 0.52 -8.65 6.97
N LEU A 449 0.24 -7.84 5.94
CA LEU A 449 -0.74 -8.17 4.89
C LEU A 449 -0.09 -8.80 3.64
N LYS A 450 1.23 -9.04 3.65
CA LYS A 450 1.98 -9.54 2.49
C LYS A 450 1.52 -10.91 1.98
N ASP A 451 0.87 -11.69 2.83
CA ASP A 451 0.39 -13.04 2.50
C ASP A 451 -1.11 -13.07 2.17
N PHE A 452 -1.77 -11.92 2.19
CA PHE A 452 -3.21 -11.78 1.94
C PHE A 452 -3.51 -11.19 0.57
N HIS A 453 -4.63 -11.65 0.00
CA HIS A 453 -5.31 -11.04 -1.15
C HIS A 453 -6.25 -9.91 -0.70
N LYS A 454 -6.66 -9.06 -1.65
CA LYS A 454 -7.36 -7.81 -1.33
C LYS A 454 -8.78 -8.02 -0.78
N ASP A 455 -9.46 -9.07 -1.22
CA ASP A 455 -10.73 -9.54 -0.69
C ASP A 455 -10.57 -10.08 0.74
N GLU A 456 -9.53 -10.86 1.02
CA GLU A 456 -9.21 -11.35 2.36
C GLU A 456 -8.88 -10.21 3.33
N VAL A 457 -8.12 -9.19 2.88
CA VAL A 457 -7.86 -7.98 3.68
C VAL A 457 -9.15 -7.25 4.04
N ARG A 458 -10.13 -7.23 3.14
CA ARG A 458 -11.43 -6.63 3.43
C ARG A 458 -12.20 -7.44 4.46
N GLU A 459 -12.24 -8.76 4.33
CA GLU A 459 -12.88 -9.63 5.30
C GLU A 459 -12.23 -9.49 6.69
N LEU A 460 -10.90 -9.54 6.73
CA LEU A 460 -10.12 -9.29 7.94
C LEU A 460 -10.46 -7.93 8.56
N GLY A 461 -10.61 -6.88 7.76
CA GLY A 461 -11.06 -5.58 8.26
C GLY A 461 -12.40 -5.62 9.00
N ARG A 462 -13.37 -6.41 8.53
CA ARG A 462 -14.66 -6.58 9.21
C ARG A 462 -14.51 -7.33 10.52
N ASP A 463 -13.69 -8.38 10.52
CA ASP A 463 -13.41 -9.20 11.72
C ASP A 463 -12.61 -8.44 12.80
N LEU A 464 -11.90 -7.38 12.38
CA LEU A 464 -11.22 -6.43 13.25
C LEU A 464 -12.16 -5.32 13.77
N GLY A 465 -13.43 -5.31 13.35
CA GLY A 465 -14.44 -4.34 13.79
C GLY A 465 -14.37 -3.00 13.06
N LEU A 466 -13.68 -2.92 11.91
CA LEU A 466 -13.67 -1.69 11.12
C LEU A 466 -15.04 -1.44 10.46
N PRO A 467 -15.50 -0.17 10.38
CA PRO A 467 -16.73 0.16 9.69
C PRO A 467 -16.74 -0.31 8.23
N SER A 468 -17.89 -0.82 7.78
CA SER A 468 -18.06 -1.31 6.40
C SER A 468 -17.73 -0.26 5.36
N GLU A 469 -17.97 1.02 5.67
CA GLU A 469 -17.68 2.18 4.82
C GLU A 469 -16.19 2.32 4.47
N ILE A 470 -15.30 1.92 5.38
CA ILE A 470 -13.85 1.96 5.12
C ILE A 470 -13.42 0.71 4.39
N VAL A 471 -13.86 -0.45 4.87
CA VAL A 471 -13.48 -1.74 4.29
C VAL A 471 -13.90 -1.85 2.82
N GLN A 472 -15.09 -1.34 2.49
CA GLN A 472 -15.63 -1.36 1.12
C GLN A 472 -15.18 -0.15 0.30
N ARG A 473 -14.27 0.68 0.81
CA ARG A 473 -13.81 1.86 0.08
C ARG A 473 -13.14 1.45 -1.23
N HIS A 474 -13.41 2.23 -2.26
CA HIS A 474 -12.70 2.10 -3.54
C HIS A 474 -11.23 2.51 -3.36
N PRO A 475 -10.29 1.81 -4.04
CA PRO A 475 -8.90 2.21 -4.04
C PRO A 475 -8.71 3.70 -4.36
N PHE A 476 -7.72 4.31 -3.72
CA PHE A 476 -7.37 5.70 -3.94
C PHE A 476 -5.85 5.80 -4.14
N PRO A 477 -5.39 6.50 -5.19
CA PRO A 477 -3.96 6.58 -5.49
C PRO A 477 -3.22 7.40 -4.41
N GLY A 478 -1.94 7.10 -4.17
CA GLY A 478 -1.10 7.85 -3.23
C GLY A 478 -1.03 9.35 -3.52
N PRO A 479 -0.83 9.78 -4.78
CA PRO A 479 -0.93 11.19 -5.17
C PRO A 479 -2.34 11.80 -5.08
N GLY A 480 -3.35 10.99 -4.78
CA GLY A 480 -4.73 11.40 -4.60
C GLY A 480 -5.31 12.16 -5.80
N LEU A 481 -5.98 13.27 -5.51
CA LEU A 481 -6.62 14.12 -6.51
C LEU A 481 -5.62 14.85 -7.43
N ALA A 482 -4.32 14.89 -7.10
CA ALA A 482 -3.32 15.57 -7.94
C ALA A 482 -3.21 14.98 -9.36
N ILE A 483 -3.48 13.67 -9.48
CA ILE A 483 -3.53 12.92 -10.75
C ILE A 483 -4.97 12.72 -11.26
N ARG A 484 -5.92 13.49 -10.73
CA ARG A 484 -7.29 13.60 -11.23
C ARG A 484 -7.61 15.02 -11.68
N ILE A 485 -6.63 15.91 -11.64
CA ILE A 485 -6.72 17.28 -12.14
C ILE A 485 -5.76 17.39 -13.31
N ILE A 486 -6.29 17.38 -14.53
CA ILE A 486 -5.51 17.67 -15.73
C ILE A 486 -5.08 19.13 -15.63
N CYS A 487 -3.79 19.33 -15.35
CA CYS A 487 -3.19 20.66 -15.28
C CYS A 487 -2.73 21.03 -16.69
N ALA A 488 -2.92 22.28 -17.08
CA ALA A 488 -2.49 22.76 -18.39
C ALA A 488 -2.41 24.28 -18.40
N GLU A 489 -1.42 24.82 -19.11
CA GLU A 489 -1.22 26.26 -19.30
C GLU A 489 -1.47 26.70 -20.74
N LYS A 490 -1.33 25.77 -21.69
CA LYS A 490 -1.59 25.97 -23.12
C LYS A 490 -2.36 24.76 -23.68
N PRO A 491 -3.18 24.93 -24.71
CA PRO A 491 -3.84 23.81 -25.39
C PRO A 491 -2.80 22.88 -25.99
N TYR A 492 -2.96 21.57 -25.79
CA TYR A 492 -2.13 20.57 -26.45
C TYR A 492 -2.59 20.40 -27.90
N ARG A 493 -1.78 20.86 -28.84
CA ARG A 493 -1.99 20.69 -30.28
C ARG A 493 -0.66 20.38 -30.95
N CYS A 494 -0.61 19.28 -31.69
CA CYS A 494 0.51 18.92 -32.56
C CYS A 494 0.12 19.12 -34.03
N GLY A 495 1.09 19.06 -34.94
CA GLY A 495 0.84 19.29 -36.38
C GLY A 495 -0.17 18.33 -37.03
N SER A 496 -0.52 17.23 -36.35
CA SER A 496 -1.53 16.26 -36.79
C SER A 496 -2.93 16.48 -36.19
N PHE A 497 -3.16 17.52 -35.39
CA PHE A 497 -4.44 17.74 -34.68
C PHE A 497 -5.65 17.76 -35.63
N ASP A 498 -5.59 18.59 -36.68
CA ASP A 498 -6.71 18.73 -37.63
C ASP A 498 -6.92 17.46 -38.46
N MET A 499 -5.83 16.75 -38.79
CA MET A 499 -5.89 15.45 -39.45
C MET A 499 -6.58 14.40 -38.56
N ILE A 500 -6.24 14.35 -37.26
CA ILE A 500 -6.86 13.44 -36.29
C ILE A 500 -8.36 13.76 -36.14
N GLN A 501 -8.71 15.04 -36.03
CA GLN A 501 -10.11 15.50 -35.98
C GLN A 501 -10.88 15.10 -37.24
N SER A 502 -10.30 15.28 -38.43
CA SER A 502 -10.92 14.88 -39.70
C SER A 502 -11.12 13.36 -39.76
N HIS A 503 -10.11 12.57 -39.40
CA HIS A 503 -10.23 11.11 -39.32
C HIS A 503 -11.34 10.66 -38.36
N LEU A 504 -11.47 11.32 -37.20
CA LEU A 504 -12.52 11.05 -36.23
C LEU A 504 -13.92 11.38 -36.79
N ASN A 505 -14.08 12.50 -37.50
CA ASN A 505 -15.33 12.88 -38.16
C ASN A 505 -15.75 11.85 -39.22
N ILE A 506 -14.79 11.39 -40.05
CA ILE A 506 -15.04 10.39 -41.10
C ILE A 506 -15.53 9.07 -40.48
N LEU A 507 -14.86 8.60 -39.43
CA LEU A 507 -15.19 7.33 -38.79
C LEU A 507 -16.55 7.34 -38.09
N THR A 508 -16.96 8.48 -37.54
CA THR A 508 -18.26 8.60 -36.85
C THR A 508 -19.42 8.89 -37.80
N ASN A 509 -19.14 9.37 -39.02
CA ASN A 509 -20.13 9.68 -40.04
C ASN A 509 -19.91 8.84 -41.31
N LEU A 510 -19.68 7.53 -41.17
CA LEU A 510 -19.37 6.63 -42.29
C LEU A 510 -20.47 6.58 -43.36
N ALA A 511 -21.74 6.81 -43.03
CA ALA A 511 -22.82 6.89 -44.02
C ALA A 511 -22.71 8.13 -44.93
N ALA A 512 -22.02 9.19 -44.51
CA ALA A 512 -21.89 10.41 -45.29
C ALA A 512 -21.02 10.22 -46.54
N ASN A 513 -21.34 10.96 -47.60
CA ASN A 513 -20.51 11.01 -48.80
C ASN A 513 -19.20 11.74 -48.51
N PRO A 514 -18.04 11.21 -48.93
CA PRO A 514 -16.76 11.86 -48.71
C PRO A 514 -16.69 13.17 -49.49
N ALA A 515 -16.14 14.22 -48.88
CA ALA A 515 -16.00 15.53 -49.51
C ALA A 515 -14.78 15.61 -50.45
N SER A 516 -13.84 14.67 -50.37
CA SER A 516 -12.63 14.64 -51.20
C SER A 516 -12.13 13.22 -51.51
N GLU A 517 -11.26 13.10 -52.52
CA GLU A 517 -10.62 11.82 -52.86
C GLU A 517 -9.72 11.29 -51.73
N VAL A 518 -9.08 12.19 -50.97
CA VAL A 518 -8.27 11.84 -49.80
C VAL A 518 -9.15 11.24 -48.71
N GLU A 519 -10.30 11.85 -48.45
CA GLU A 519 -11.28 11.36 -47.49
C GLU A 519 -11.83 9.99 -47.90
N LEU A 520 -12.12 9.78 -49.19
CA LEU A 520 -12.55 8.48 -49.71
C LEU A 520 -11.49 7.39 -49.44
N LYS A 521 -10.21 7.67 -49.68
CA LYS A 521 -9.10 6.74 -49.41
C LYS A 521 -8.98 6.40 -47.92
N VAL A 522 -9.10 7.41 -47.04
CA VAL A 522 -9.09 7.20 -45.59
C VAL A 522 -10.29 6.37 -45.14
N LYS A 523 -11.48 6.70 -45.63
CA LYS A 523 -12.72 5.97 -45.35
C LYS A 523 -12.62 4.50 -45.76
N GLN A 524 -12.13 4.22 -46.97
CA GLN A 524 -11.92 2.85 -47.46
C GLN A 524 -10.93 2.08 -46.58
N LYS A 525 -9.82 2.72 -46.17
CA LYS A 525 -8.84 2.12 -45.27
C LYS A 525 -9.46 1.80 -43.90
N MET A 526 -10.25 2.70 -43.34
CA MET A 526 -10.94 2.46 -42.06
C MET A 526 -11.93 1.31 -42.17
N ILE A 527 -12.77 1.29 -43.21
CA ILE A 527 -13.75 0.21 -43.46
C ILE A 527 -13.03 -1.13 -43.57
N SER A 528 -11.91 -1.20 -44.29
CA SER A 528 -11.13 -2.44 -44.45
C SER A 528 -10.53 -2.99 -43.15
N ALA A 529 -10.43 -2.15 -42.11
CA ALA A 529 -9.93 -2.52 -40.80
C ALA A 529 -11.04 -2.87 -39.80
N LEU A 530 -12.32 -2.72 -40.19
CA LEU A 530 -13.49 -3.10 -39.39
C LEU A 530 -13.93 -4.53 -39.72
N THR A 531 -14.54 -5.19 -38.75
CA THR A 531 -15.31 -6.42 -39.02
C THR A 531 -16.62 -6.09 -39.73
N ASP A 532 -17.16 -7.03 -40.51
CA ASP A 532 -18.44 -6.84 -41.22
C ASP A 532 -19.57 -6.40 -40.27
N ALA A 533 -19.67 -7.03 -39.10
CA ALA A 533 -20.66 -6.68 -38.08
C ALA A 533 -20.49 -5.25 -37.55
N GLN A 534 -19.25 -4.79 -37.34
CA GLN A 534 -18.99 -3.41 -36.93
C GLN A 534 -19.31 -2.42 -38.06
N CYS A 535 -18.91 -2.74 -39.29
CA CYS A 535 -19.19 -1.92 -40.44
C CYS A 535 -20.70 -1.75 -40.64
N ASP A 536 -21.45 -2.85 -40.63
CA ASP A 536 -22.92 -2.84 -40.76
C ASP A 536 -23.59 -2.02 -39.65
N LEU A 537 -23.17 -2.23 -38.40
CA LEU A 537 -23.71 -1.48 -37.25
C LEU A 537 -23.45 0.02 -37.43
N LEU A 538 -22.20 0.41 -37.72
CA LEU A 538 -21.82 1.82 -37.82
C LEU A 538 -22.42 2.50 -39.06
N MET A 539 -22.51 1.83 -40.21
CA MET A 539 -23.14 2.36 -41.42
C MET A 539 -24.63 2.58 -41.22
N ARG A 540 -25.36 1.61 -40.67
CA ARG A 540 -26.79 1.76 -40.36
C ARG A 540 -27.02 2.87 -39.34
N SER A 541 -26.23 2.86 -38.26
CA SER A 541 -26.33 3.80 -37.16
C SER A 541 -26.08 5.25 -37.58
N SER A 542 -24.98 5.50 -38.29
CA SER A 542 -24.59 6.86 -38.72
C SER A 542 -25.51 7.45 -39.79
N SER A 543 -26.37 6.64 -40.42
CA SER A 543 -27.41 7.13 -41.34
C SER A 543 -28.64 7.70 -40.64
N VAL A 544 -28.86 7.35 -39.36
CA VAL A 544 -30.05 7.71 -38.58
C VAL A 544 -29.70 8.64 -37.41
N ILE A 545 -28.53 8.45 -36.81
CA ILE A 545 -28.10 9.18 -35.62
C ILE A 545 -26.87 10.02 -35.97
N SER A 546 -26.97 11.33 -35.74
CA SER A 546 -25.84 12.25 -35.87
C SER A 546 -24.98 12.21 -34.60
N ILE A 547 -23.70 11.90 -34.77
CA ILE A 547 -22.68 11.99 -33.71
C ILE A 547 -21.75 13.15 -34.05
N THR A 548 -21.68 14.12 -33.15
CA THR A 548 -20.70 15.20 -33.23
C THR A 548 -19.44 14.83 -32.47
N THR A 549 -18.30 15.04 -33.10
CA THR A 549 -16.97 14.65 -32.62
C THR A 549 -16.09 15.86 -32.37
N THR A 550 -15.38 15.85 -31.25
CA THR A 550 -14.45 16.93 -30.89
C THR A 550 -13.20 16.34 -30.26
N LEU A 551 -12.04 16.59 -30.86
CA LEU A 551 -10.75 16.28 -30.27
C LEU A 551 -10.45 17.32 -29.19
N LEU A 552 -10.22 16.88 -27.95
CA LEU A 552 -9.94 17.79 -26.84
C LEU A 552 -8.45 18.16 -26.84
N PRO A 553 -8.09 19.45 -26.67
CA PRO A 553 -6.70 19.90 -26.68
C PRO A 553 -5.99 19.62 -25.34
N ILE A 554 -6.10 18.39 -24.85
CA ILE A 554 -5.50 17.89 -23.61
C ILE A 554 -4.89 16.51 -23.85
N GLN A 555 -3.99 16.10 -22.97
CA GLN A 555 -3.43 14.75 -22.96
C GLN A 555 -4.03 13.93 -21.82
N SER A 556 -4.15 12.64 -22.04
CA SER A 556 -4.40 11.69 -20.97
C SER A 556 -3.55 10.43 -21.16
N VAL A 557 -3.17 9.82 -20.04
CA VAL A 557 -2.40 8.59 -20.03
C VAL A 557 -3.20 7.41 -20.60
N GLY A 558 -2.53 6.57 -21.36
CA GLY A 558 -2.98 5.29 -21.90
C GLY A 558 -1.87 4.24 -21.82
N VAL A 559 -2.21 2.99 -22.16
CA VAL A 559 -1.26 1.88 -22.30
C VAL A 559 -1.46 1.25 -23.67
N GLN A 560 -0.41 1.26 -24.48
CA GLN A 560 -0.37 0.64 -25.80
C GLN A 560 0.84 -0.30 -25.86
N GLY A 561 0.58 -1.60 -26.00
CA GLY A 561 1.63 -2.61 -25.80
C GLY A 561 2.12 -2.61 -24.35
N ASP A 562 3.43 -2.61 -24.17
CA ASP A 562 4.09 -2.66 -22.84
C ASP A 562 4.45 -1.28 -22.28
N SER A 563 4.13 -0.19 -23.00
CA SER A 563 4.54 1.17 -22.64
C SER A 563 3.35 2.09 -22.34
N ARG A 564 3.59 3.05 -21.44
CA ARG A 564 2.66 4.18 -21.23
C ARG A 564 2.75 5.15 -22.40
N SER A 565 1.62 5.71 -22.79
CA SER A 565 1.54 6.80 -23.76
C SER A 565 0.73 7.96 -23.20
N TYR A 566 1.04 9.19 -23.62
CA TYR A 566 0.24 10.39 -23.33
C TYR A 566 -0.27 10.96 -24.65
N SER A 567 -1.57 10.83 -24.89
CA SER A 567 -2.19 11.17 -26.17
C SER A 567 -3.57 11.77 -26.00
N TYR A 568 -4.24 12.09 -27.11
CA TYR A 568 -5.46 12.87 -27.10
C TYR A 568 -6.66 12.15 -26.47
N VAL A 569 -7.64 12.96 -26.08
CA VAL A 569 -8.98 12.53 -25.70
C VAL A 569 -9.96 12.96 -26.80
N ALA A 570 -10.78 12.03 -27.28
CA ALA A 570 -11.87 12.31 -28.21
C ALA A 570 -13.21 12.41 -27.47
N GLY A 571 -13.97 13.47 -27.73
CA GLY A 571 -15.31 13.68 -27.23
C GLY A 571 -16.37 13.35 -28.29
N LEU A 572 -17.40 12.62 -27.88
CA LEU A 572 -18.60 12.32 -28.66
C LEU A 572 -19.82 12.99 -28.02
N SER A 573 -20.68 13.60 -28.82
CA SER A 573 -21.95 14.18 -28.36
C SER A 573 -23.07 13.94 -29.37
N THR A 574 -24.32 13.85 -28.88
CA THR A 574 -25.49 13.62 -29.74
C THR A 574 -26.78 14.11 -29.07
N ASP A 575 -27.73 14.53 -29.88
CA ASP A 575 -29.09 14.90 -29.52
C ASP A 575 -30.04 13.69 -29.43
N ALA A 576 -29.63 12.52 -29.94
CA ALA A 576 -30.44 11.30 -29.93
C ALA A 576 -30.89 10.90 -28.52
N ARG A 577 -32.18 10.56 -28.36
CA ARG A 577 -32.77 10.05 -27.11
C ARG A 577 -33.65 8.82 -27.41
N PRO A 578 -33.50 7.70 -26.68
CA PRO A 578 -32.51 7.45 -25.63
C PRO A 578 -31.07 7.50 -26.15
N ILE A 579 -30.10 7.73 -25.26
CA ILE A 579 -28.68 7.84 -25.66
C ILE A 579 -28.23 6.48 -26.22
N PRO A 580 -27.60 6.43 -27.41
CA PRO A 580 -27.24 5.18 -28.07
C PRO A 580 -25.95 4.57 -27.48
N TRP A 581 -26.00 4.09 -26.24
CA TRP A 581 -24.83 3.60 -25.51
C TRP A 581 -24.07 2.49 -26.24
N GLU A 582 -24.77 1.51 -26.81
CA GLU A 582 -24.13 0.41 -27.55
C GLU A 582 -23.26 0.91 -28.72
N MET A 583 -23.76 1.89 -29.46
CA MET A 583 -23.02 2.53 -30.55
C MET A 583 -21.81 3.30 -30.03
N LEU A 584 -21.99 4.12 -28.98
CA LEU A 584 -20.91 4.92 -28.39
C LEU A 584 -19.77 4.07 -27.84
N PHE A 585 -20.09 2.95 -27.16
CA PHE A 585 -19.09 2.00 -26.67
C PHE A 585 -18.43 1.21 -27.80
N THR A 586 -19.16 0.94 -28.89
CA THR A 586 -18.57 0.36 -30.11
C THR A 586 -17.51 1.30 -30.69
N TYR A 587 -17.82 2.60 -30.84
CA TYR A 587 -16.84 3.61 -31.24
C TYR A 587 -15.64 3.66 -30.29
N ALA A 588 -15.87 3.67 -28.97
CA ALA A 588 -14.80 3.69 -27.98
C ALA A 588 -13.84 2.49 -28.08
N SER A 589 -14.32 1.33 -28.54
CA SER A 589 -13.49 0.14 -28.75
C SER A 589 -12.70 0.14 -30.07
N ILE A 590 -13.12 0.95 -31.05
CA ILE A 590 -12.59 0.99 -32.42
C ILE A 590 -11.63 2.16 -32.62
N ILE A 591 -12.04 3.37 -32.20
CA ILE A 591 -11.31 4.62 -32.47
C ILE A 591 -9.82 4.50 -32.10
N PRO A 592 -9.42 4.03 -30.89
CA PRO A 592 -8.00 3.98 -30.53
C PRO A 592 -7.19 2.92 -31.29
N LYS A 593 -7.86 1.90 -31.84
CA LYS A 593 -7.22 0.86 -32.65
C LYS A 593 -6.91 1.38 -34.05
N LEU A 594 -7.75 2.28 -34.58
CA LEU A 594 -7.57 2.86 -35.91
C LEU A 594 -6.80 4.19 -35.87
N ILE A 595 -6.90 4.93 -34.77
CA ILE A 595 -6.31 6.24 -34.56
C ILE A 595 -5.49 6.18 -33.26
N HIS A 596 -4.26 5.65 -33.35
CA HIS A 596 -3.39 5.40 -32.20
C HIS A 596 -3.01 6.65 -31.39
N HIS A 597 -3.22 7.85 -31.94
CA HIS A 597 -3.04 9.13 -31.25
C HIS A 597 -4.21 9.50 -30.32
N ILE A 598 -5.20 8.61 -30.12
CA ILE A 598 -6.31 8.82 -29.20
C ILE A 598 -6.24 7.73 -28.13
N ASN A 599 -6.02 8.14 -26.88
CA ASN A 599 -5.98 7.24 -25.74
C ASN A 599 -7.35 7.00 -25.12
N ARG A 600 -8.26 7.99 -25.21
CA ARG A 600 -9.56 7.94 -24.54
C ARG A 600 -10.69 8.50 -25.39
N ILE A 601 -11.88 7.97 -25.15
CA ILE A 601 -13.13 8.42 -25.73
C ILE A 601 -14.10 8.72 -24.60
N VAL A 602 -14.70 9.91 -24.64
CA VAL A 602 -15.72 10.33 -23.68
C VAL A 602 -17.01 10.67 -24.37
N TYR A 603 -18.13 10.37 -23.72
CA TYR A 603 -19.41 10.97 -24.06
C TYR A 603 -19.57 12.29 -23.32
N ILE A 604 -19.90 13.38 -24.02
CA ILE A 604 -20.14 14.71 -23.45
C ILE A 604 -21.65 14.89 -23.28
N PHE A 605 -22.10 15.05 -22.03
CA PHE A 605 -23.51 15.32 -21.75
C PHE A 605 -23.91 16.74 -22.16
N GLY A 606 -25.18 16.90 -22.54
CA GLY A 606 -25.76 18.17 -22.98
C GLY A 606 -26.18 18.15 -24.44
N SER A 607 -26.29 19.34 -25.04
CA SER A 607 -26.47 19.51 -26.49
C SER A 607 -25.21 19.09 -27.25
N PRO A 608 -25.31 18.74 -28.55
CA PRO A 608 -24.13 18.51 -29.39
C PRO A 608 -23.14 19.69 -29.32
N VAL A 609 -21.84 19.39 -29.26
CA VAL A 609 -20.78 20.40 -29.20
C VAL A 609 -20.61 21.03 -30.58
N GLN A 610 -21.04 22.28 -30.75
CA GLN A 610 -21.10 22.91 -32.07
C GLN A 610 -19.77 23.50 -32.56
N ALA A 611 -18.94 23.99 -31.64
CA ALA A 611 -17.67 24.65 -31.97
C ALA A 611 -16.47 23.80 -31.52
N PRO A 612 -15.35 23.82 -32.27
CA PRO A 612 -14.11 23.19 -31.82
C PRO A 612 -13.63 23.83 -30.50
N VAL A 613 -13.08 22.99 -29.62
CA VAL A 613 -12.48 23.46 -28.37
C VAL A 613 -11.07 23.92 -28.67
N ASP A 614 -10.90 25.21 -28.93
CA ASP A 614 -9.60 25.78 -29.31
C ASP A 614 -8.79 26.35 -28.14
N ALA A 615 -9.45 26.59 -27.00
CA ALA A 615 -8.86 27.17 -25.81
C ALA A 615 -8.99 26.23 -24.60
N ILE A 616 -8.15 26.45 -23.60
CA ILE A 616 -8.23 25.79 -22.30
C ILE A 616 -8.27 26.81 -21.17
N THR A 617 -8.85 26.41 -20.05
CA THR A 617 -8.77 27.13 -18.79
C THR A 617 -7.43 26.82 -18.12
N VAL A 618 -6.58 27.83 -17.89
CA VAL A 618 -5.29 27.62 -17.21
C VAL A 618 -5.54 26.98 -15.84
N THR A 619 -5.05 25.75 -15.68
CA THR A 619 -5.35 24.90 -14.52
C THR A 619 -4.06 24.41 -13.90
N ARG A 620 -3.93 24.63 -12.60
CA ARG A 620 -2.80 24.27 -11.75
C ARG A 620 -3.29 23.62 -10.46
N LEU A 621 -2.42 22.90 -9.77
CA LEU A 621 -2.75 22.33 -8.46
C LEU A 621 -2.76 23.46 -7.42
N ASN A 622 -3.93 23.73 -6.83
CA ASN A 622 -4.08 24.69 -5.74
C ASN A 622 -5.34 24.34 -4.94
N ARG A 623 -5.52 25.03 -3.81
CA ARG A 623 -6.66 24.82 -2.90
C ARG A 623 -8.01 24.87 -3.62
N ARG A 624 -8.23 25.84 -4.52
CA ARG A 624 -9.51 26.03 -5.21
C ARG A 624 -9.81 24.93 -6.21
N THR A 625 -8.81 24.49 -6.97
CA THR A 625 -8.98 23.40 -7.96
C THR A 625 -9.21 22.06 -7.26
N VAL A 626 -8.51 21.81 -6.15
CA VAL A 626 -8.71 20.62 -5.30
C VAL A 626 -10.10 20.63 -4.67
N GLU A 627 -10.52 21.71 -4.01
CA GLU A 627 -11.84 21.82 -3.38
C GLU A 627 -12.98 21.61 -4.39
N LYS A 628 -12.83 22.17 -5.59
CA LYS A 628 -13.82 21.99 -6.66
C LYS A 628 -13.94 20.52 -7.07
N LEU A 629 -12.82 19.83 -7.24
CA LEU A 629 -12.83 18.40 -7.57
C LEU A 629 -13.32 17.54 -6.39
N GLN A 630 -12.98 17.88 -5.15
CA GLN A 630 -13.48 17.20 -3.95
C GLN A 630 -15.02 17.20 -3.89
N LEU A 631 -15.65 18.34 -4.21
CA LEU A 631 -17.11 18.45 -4.27
C LEU A 631 -17.71 17.60 -5.40
N ALA A 632 -17.09 17.60 -6.58
CA ALA A 632 -17.53 16.78 -7.71
C ALA A 632 -17.40 15.27 -7.43
N ASP A 633 -16.25 14.85 -6.87
CA ASP A 633 -15.96 13.48 -6.45
C ASP A 633 -16.93 13.01 -5.36
N LYS A 634 -17.24 13.87 -4.38
CA LYS A 634 -18.27 13.59 -3.36
C LYS A 634 -19.65 13.39 -3.97
N CYS A 635 -20.09 14.28 -4.86
CA CYS A 635 -21.40 14.16 -5.52
C CYS A 635 -21.52 12.82 -6.27
N ALA A 636 -20.49 12.46 -7.05
CA ALA A 636 -20.47 11.20 -7.79
C ALA A 636 -20.44 9.99 -6.85
N THR A 637 -19.59 10.03 -5.82
CA THR A 637 -19.43 8.95 -4.84
C THR A 637 -20.72 8.72 -4.07
N ASP A 638 -21.35 9.77 -3.54
CA ASP A 638 -22.60 9.62 -2.78
C ASP A 638 -23.68 8.97 -3.66
N VAL A 639 -23.85 9.41 -4.90
CA VAL A 639 -24.82 8.80 -5.83
C VAL A 639 -24.45 7.34 -6.16
N LEU A 640 -23.16 7.03 -6.35
CA LEU A 640 -22.70 5.66 -6.64
C LEU A 640 -23.03 4.68 -5.51
N PHE A 641 -22.90 5.12 -4.26
CA PHE A 641 -23.24 4.34 -3.07
C PHE A 641 -24.75 4.40 -2.73
N GLY A 642 -25.55 5.04 -3.60
CA GLY A 642 -26.99 5.25 -3.42
C GLY A 642 -27.32 6.09 -2.18
N ARG A 643 -26.59 7.19 -2.00
CA ARG A 643 -26.76 8.15 -0.91
C ARG A 643 -27.33 9.48 -1.41
N ASN A 644 -28.07 10.15 -0.55
CA ASN A 644 -28.55 11.52 -0.76
C ASN A 644 -27.43 12.55 -0.49
N GLU A 645 -27.75 13.84 -0.56
CA GLU A 645 -26.76 14.91 -0.38
C GLU A 645 -26.27 15.05 1.08
N GLU A 646 -27.05 14.57 2.05
CA GLU A 646 -26.64 14.47 3.46
C GLU A 646 -25.80 13.20 3.75
N GLY A 647 -25.49 12.39 2.73
CA GLY A 647 -24.71 11.15 2.85
C GLY A 647 -25.47 9.96 3.42
N ARG A 648 -26.80 10.03 3.53
CA ARG A 648 -27.68 8.94 4.01
C ARG A 648 -28.20 8.11 2.86
N ARG A 649 -28.60 6.85 3.11
CA ARG A 649 -29.19 5.96 2.09
C ARG A 649 -30.41 6.62 1.44
N ASP A 650 -30.45 6.63 0.10
CA ASP A 650 -31.58 7.07 -0.72
C ASP A 650 -32.17 5.87 -1.45
N GLU A 651 -33.41 5.48 -1.12
CA GLU A 651 -34.08 4.32 -1.72
C GLU A 651 -34.33 4.48 -3.23
N ARG A 652 -34.31 5.72 -3.74
CA ARG A 652 -34.49 6.01 -5.17
C ARG A 652 -33.23 5.76 -6.00
N LEU A 653 -32.10 5.49 -5.33
CA LEU A 653 -30.79 5.25 -5.93
C LEU A 653 -30.27 3.85 -5.62
N ASN A 654 -29.75 3.18 -6.63
CA ASN A 654 -29.13 1.87 -6.49
C ASN A 654 -27.74 2.02 -5.85
N ASP A 655 -27.37 1.09 -4.97
CA ASP A 655 -25.97 0.93 -4.58
C ASP A 655 -25.22 0.22 -5.71
N CYS A 656 -24.41 0.97 -6.45
CA CYS A 656 -23.60 0.48 -7.55
C CYS A 656 -22.13 0.24 -7.14
N SER A 657 -21.78 0.44 -5.86
CA SER A 657 -20.40 0.33 -5.35
C SER A 657 -19.82 -1.09 -5.45
N ARG A 658 -20.69 -2.11 -5.52
CA ARG A 658 -20.31 -3.52 -5.71
C ARG A 658 -20.00 -3.87 -7.16
N VAL A 659 -20.61 -3.15 -8.11
CA VAL A 659 -20.42 -3.39 -9.55
C VAL A 659 -19.21 -2.61 -10.07
N VAL A 660 -19.08 -1.36 -9.65
CA VAL A 660 -17.97 -0.48 -10.03
C VAL A 660 -16.86 -0.61 -9.00
N GLN A 661 -15.69 -1.15 -9.37
CA GLN A 661 -14.57 -1.29 -8.43
C GLN A 661 -13.84 0.01 -8.16
N GLN A 662 -13.92 0.98 -9.08
CA GLN A 662 -13.40 2.33 -8.87
C GLN A 662 -14.14 3.36 -9.72
N MET A 663 -14.44 4.53 -9.13
CA MET A 663 -15.02 5.69 -9.83
C MET A 663 -14.10 6.92 -9.71
N PRO A 664 -13.05 7.07 -10.53
CA PRO A 664 -12.38 8.35 -10.65
C PRO A 664 -13.32 9.42 -11.19
N VAL A 665 -13.36 10.56 -10.51
CA VAL A 665 -13.85 11.82 -11.07
C VAL A 665 -12.64 12.66 -11.45
N VAL A 666 -12.59 13.13 -12.69
CA VAL A 666 -11.45 13.87 -13.23
C VAL A 666 -11.88 15.27 -13.62
N MET A 667 -11.14 16.29 -13.17
CA MET A 667 -11.34 17.66 -13.62
C MET A 667 -10.46 17.95 -14.83
N ILE A 668 -11.06 18.48 -15.90
CA ILE A 668 -10.35 18.87 -17.13
C ILE A 668 -10.46 20.38 -17.40
N PRO A 669 -9.42 21.00 -17.99
CA PRO A 669 -9.32 22.43 -18.24
C PRO A 669 -10.10 22.87 -19.49
N VAL A 670 -11.27 22.27 -19.74
CA VAL A 670 -12.06 22.53 -20.95
C VAL A 670 -13.40 23.15 -20.59
N ASP A 671 -13.72 24.26 -21.26
CA ASP A 671 -15.02 24.91 -21.25
C ASP A 671 -15.63 24.81 -22.65
N PHE A 672 -16.81 24.19 -22.74
CA PHE A 672 -17.46 23.88 -24.01
C PHE A 672 -18.45 24.95 -24.45
N ASP A 673 -18.85 25.87 -23.56
CA ASP A 673 -19.94 26.81 -23.79
C ASP A 673 -19.44 28.26 -23.78
N ILE A 674 -18.22 28.50 -24.26
CA ILE A 674 -17.66 29.85 -24.43
C ILE A 674 -18.39 30.55 -25.57
N ALA A 675 -19.24 31.52 -25.24
CA ALA A 675 -20.06 32.25 -26.22
C ALA A 675 -19.27 33.29 -27.04
N ASP A 676 -18.14 33.78 -26.52
CA ASP A 676 -17.26 34.78 -27.15
C ASP A 676 -15.84 34.65 -26.58
N GLN A 677 -14.81 35.14 -27.31
CA GLN A 677 -13.35 35.09 -27.04
C GLN A 677 -12.84 35.57 -25.66
N SER A 678 -13.74 35.69 -24.68
CA SER A 678 -13.44 35.82 -23.25
C SER A 678 -12.58 34.67 -22.70
N SER A 679 -11.74 35.00 -21.73
CA SER A 679 -10.92 34.03 -20.99
C SER A 679 -11.84 33.10 -20.18
N SER A 680 -11.77 31.78 -20.44
CA SER A 680 -12.57 30.82 -19.67
C SER A 680 -12.03 30.63 -18.26
N TYR A 681 -12.95 30.50 -17.31
CA TYR A 681 -12.70 30.14 -15.91
C TYR A 681 -13.42 28.85 -15.48
N ARG A 682 -14.21 28.25 -16.38
CA ARG A 682 -14.99 27.03 -16.09
C ARG A 682 -14.16 25.79 -16.37
N HIS A 683 -14.53 24.69 -15.72
CA HIS A 683 -13.88 23.39 -15.87
C HIS A 683 -14.94 22.34 -16.15
N SER A 684 -14.58 21.27 -16.83
CA SER A 684 -15.49 20.15 -17.06
C SER A 684 -15.04 18.94 -16.24
N PHE A 685 -15.96 18.02 -15.95
CA PHE A 685 -15.69 16.84 -15.12
C PHE A 685 -15.98 15.56 -15.88
N VAL A 686 -15.10 14.57 -15.78
CA VAL A 686 -15.27 13.24 -16.36
C VAL A 686 -15.58 12.24 -15.25
N LEU A 687 -16.68 11.52 -15.41
CA LEU A 687 -17.03 10.35 -14.61
C LEU A 687 -16.39 9.11 -15.25
N ARG A 688 -15.61 8.37 -14.48
CA ARG A 688 -14.95 7.14 -14.95
C ARG A 688 -15.41 5.95 -14.10
N PRO A 689 -16.56 5.32 -14.38
CA PRO A 689 -16.91 4.07 -13.72
C PRO A 689 -16.06 2.94 -14.31
N PHE A 690 -15.17 2.34 -13.51
CA PHE A 690 -14.30 1.25 -13.91
C PHE A 690 -14.71 -0.07 -13.29
N ILE A 691 -14.80 -1.10 -14.13
CA ILE A 691 -15.05 -2.48 -13.75
C ILE A 691 -13.78 -3.29 -14.01
N THR A 692 -13.26 -3.95 -12.99
CA THR A 692 -12.02 -4.74 -13.08
C THR A 692 -11.93 -5.76 -11.94
N ASN A 693 -11.22 -6.86 -12.18
CA ASN A 693 -10.89 -7.85 -11.16
C ASN A 693 -9.45 -7.71 -10.66
N ASP A 694 -8.53 -7.19 -11.49
CA ASP A 694 -7.08 -7.21 -11.24
C ASP A 694 -6.39 -5.85 -11.43
N PHE A 695 -7.12 -4.83 -11.87
CA PHE A 695 -6.61 -3.51 -12.28
C PHE A 695 -5.56 -3.53 -13.42
N MET A 696 -5.28 -4.69 -14.03
CA MET A 696 -4.41 -4.84 -15.21
C MET A 696 -5.22 -4.68 -16.48
N THR A 697 -6.43 -5.23 -16.50
CA THR A 697 -7.42 -5.00 -17.56
C THR A 697 -8.72 -4.49 -16.96
N GLY A 698 -9.60 -3.89 -17.76
CA GLY A 698 -10.92 -3.54 -17.26
C GLY A 698 -11.82 -2.85 -18.27
N LEU A 699 -13.08 -2.73 -17.90
CA LEU A 699 -14.14 -2.21 -18.75
C LEU A 699 -14.65 -0.88 -18.18
N ALA A 700 -15.03 0.04 -19.06
CA ALA A 700 -15.88 1.15 -18.67
C ALA A 700 -17.32 0.66 -18.46
N ALA A 701 -17.96 1.08 -17.37
CA ALA A 701 -19.32 0.64 -17.06
C ALA A 701 -20.32 1.28 -18.02
N VAL A 702 -20.96 0.44 -18.84
CA VAL A 702 -22.03 0.86 -19.76
C VAL A 702 -23.32 1.20 -18.99
N PRO A 703 -23.86 2.44 -19.12
CA PRO A 703 -25.17 2.79 -18.56
C PRO A 703 -26.30 1.95 -19.18
N GLY A 704 -27.29 1.58 -18.36
CA GLY A 704 -28.38 0.68 -18.74
C GLY A 704 -28.03 -0.81 -18.73
N LYS A 705 -26.72 -1.16 -18.73
CA LYS A 705 -26.25 -2.56 -18.66
C LYS A 705 -25.60 -2.89 -17.32
N HIS A 706 -24.61 -2.13 -16.89
CA HIS A 706 -23.87 -2.38 -15.65
C HIS A 706 -24.29 -1.41 -14.53
N ILE A 707 -24.54 -0.15 -14.89
CA ILE A 707 -25.01 0.89 -13.98
C ILE A 707 -26.33 1.46 -14.51
N PRO A 708 -27.34 1.74 -13.68
CA PRO A 708 -28.57 2.38 -14.17
C PRO A 708 -28.28 3.74 -14.79
N GLU A 709 -28.90 4.04 -15.93
CA GLU A 709 -28.69 5.34 -16.59
C GLU A 709 -29.10 6.52 -15.70
N LYS A 710 -30.19 6.35 -14.94
CA LYS A 710 -30.66 7.33 -13.95
C LYS A 710 -29.58 7.68 -12.91
N THR A 711 -28.75 6.71 -12.50
CA THR A 711 -27.65 6.94 -11.55
C THR A 711 -26.62 7.90 -12.15
N VAL A 712 -26.25 7.71 -13.42
CA VAL A 712 -25.29 8.60 -14.12
C VAL A 712 -25.88 9.99 -14.37
N GLN A 713 -27.17 10.06 -14.71
CA GLN A 713 -27.89 11.33 -14.86
C GLN A 713 -27.98 12.10 -13.54
N GLU A 714 -28.18 11.41 -12.42
CA GLU A 714 -28.19 12.03 -11.08
C GLU A 714 -26.81 12.55 -10.69
N MET A 715 -25.73 11.80 -10.94
CA MET A 715 -24.35 12.28 -10.74
C MET A 715 -24.11 13.58 -11.52
N THR A 716 -24.48 13.57 -12.80
CA THR A 716 -24.36 14.72 -13.69
C THR A 716 -25.13 15.93 -13.16
N SER A 717 -26.38 15.72 -12.75
CA SER A 717 -27.26 16.78 -12.25
C SER A 717 -26.75 17.38 -10.94
N ARG A 718 -26.26 16.56 -10.00
CA ARG A 718 -25.70 17.05 -8.73
C ARG A 718 -24.41 17.84 -8.93
N ILE A 719 -23.49 17.37 -9.77
CA ILE A 719 -22.25 18.10 -10.03
C ILE A 719 -22.55 19.46 -10.67
N LEU A 720 -23.40 19.50 -11.70
CA LEU A 720 -23.79 20.76 -12.35
C LEU A 720 -24.42 21.77 -11.39
N ARG A 721 -25.23 21.29 -10.43
CA ARG A 721 -25.92 22.12 -9.45
C ARG A 721 -25.00 22.61 -8.33
N ASN A 722 -24.16 21.72 -7.80
CA ASN A 722 -23.45 21.94 -6.54
C ASN A 722 -22.01 22.44 -6.75
N VAL A 723 -21.42 22.22 -7.92
CA VAL A 723 -20.03 22.58 -8.22
C VAL A 723 -19.99 23.83 -9.12
N ARG A 724 -19.74 24.98 -8.50
CA ARG A 724 -19.70 26.28 -9.21
C ARG A 724 -18.59 26.31 -10.27
N GLY A 725 -18.90 26.91 -11.42
CA GLY A 725 -17.97 27.00 -12.54
C GLY A 725 -17.75 25.66 -13.25
N THR A 726 -18.73 24.77 -13.21
CA THR A 726 -18.79 23.59 -14.07
C THR A 726 -19.24 24.00 -15.48
N SER A 727 -18.51 23.56 -16.50
CA SER A 727 -18.88 23.66 -17.91
C SER A 727 -19.79 22.51 -18.28
N ARG A 728 -19.24 21.31 -18.50
CA ARG A 728 -19.99 20.10 -18.83
C ARG A 728 -19.50 18.89 -18.04
N ILE A 729 -20.33 17.86 -18.05
CA ILE A 729 -20.00 16.55 -17.49
C ILE A 729 -19.78 15.58 -18.65
N MET A 730 -18.87 14.64 -18.46
CA MET A 730 -18.54 13.59 -19.41
C MET A 730 -18.58 12.22 -18.75
N LEU A 731 -18.74 11.18 -19.56
CA LEU A 731 -18.57 9.78 -19.18
C LEU A 731 -17.42 9.16 -19.98
N ASP A 732 -16.41 8.61 -19.30
CA ASP A 732 -15.34 7.86 -19.96
C ASP A 732 -15.85 6.49 -20.43
N LEU A 733 -15.74 6.26 -21.74
CA LEU A 733 -16.20 5.04 -22.42
C LEU A 733 -15.07 4.02 -22.60
N THR A 734 -13.85 4.37 -22.19
CA THR A 734 -12.63 3.64 -22.56
C THR A 734 -12.34 2.49 -21.60
N GLY A 735 -12.13 1.30 -22.17
CA GLY A 735 -11.57 0.15 -21.46
C GLY A 735 -10.05 0.26 -21.24
N LYS A 736 -9.49 -0.66 -20.47
CA LYS A 736 -8.05 -0.85 -20.28
C LYS A 736 -7.64 -2.21 -20.86
N PRO A 737 -6.73 -2.26 -21.85
CA PRO A 737 -6.24 -1.15 -22.71
C PRO A 737 -7.33 -0.63 -23.67
N PRO A 738 -7.16 0.54 -24.31
CA PRO A 738 -5.97 1.41 -24.36
C PRO A 738 -5.92 2.49 -23.28
N GLY A 739 -7.03 2.74 -22.58
CA GLY A 739 -7.05 3.67 -21.46
C GLY A 739 -6.39 3.03 -20.22
N THR A 740 -6.35 3.80 -19.14
CA THR A 740 -6.03 3.29 -17.80
C THR A 740 -7.14 3.68 -16.81
N THR A 741 -6.98 3.32 -15.54
CA THR A 741 -7.93 3.70 -14.50
C THR A 741 -7.96 5.20 -14.26
N GLU A 742 -6.80 5.84 -14.08
CA GLU A 742 -6.64 7.28 -13.79
C GLU A 742 -6.30 8.06 -15.08
N TRP A 743 -6.45 9.39 -15.09
CA TRP A 743 -6.27 10.23 -16.30
C TRP A 743 -4.98 11.10 -16.29
N GLU A 744 -4.60 11.54 -15.07
CA GLU A 744 -3.43 12.30 -14.58
C GLU A 744 -3.23 13.78 -14.91
#